data_AF-A0A7X1L317-F1
#
_entry.id   AF-A0A7X1L317-F1
#
_cell.length_a   1.000
_cell.length_b   1.000
_cell.length_c   1.000
_cell.angle_alpha   90.00
_cell.angle_beta   90.00
_cell.angle_gamma   90.00
#
_symmetry.space_group_name_H-M   'P 1'
#
loop_
_entity.id
_entity.type
_entity.pdbx_description
1 polymer ?
#
loop_
_entity_poly.entity_id
_entity_poly.type
_entity_poly.pdbx_seq_one_letter_code
_entity_poly.pdbx_strand_id
1 'polypeptide(L)'
;MRKLVLFAILSGLIGTLLYSTCGAYETENVFIVVIDGVRNQEAFEDPTHQYIPHIWNDLRPKGTIYRNFYNVSNTSTCSGHAVITSGVEQYIPLNYREGYGVLNVYQKEPSIFEYYRKQLGIPKEKTWIVNGKGSQMGGSGQSMNPRFGPDYAPNISFWPLGRPDPDTWEELQRVMDMYHPSLVLVNLRDVDNIGHKGVWEDYVDAIKLADSIVYEIYNKIQDDPVYKDKTTFILTTDHGRHSDGVHTGFKDHGCHCYGCRSLIFLAMGPDIKQNAVINTPATLANIAPTVGELMDFETPSSEGNVLWEMLKDGSPLIVNQAIKPSVAVSNDYVHLVHMGKRDRSWNIYYMRSQVDGKTRQSPVKLNKSGKICSDPVVVADGHRVAVAWSIYEDLLWKVVLRQSSDNGSTWSDEKKIVQLEELSPIGANLTPQSMFNGDYLELVWNNFLFFMSHNRFLGEELLESSAIQGKHMKCPTLVSHDSVNHVSYYKYDYETGGWEIFYTSNDGTGWLDALRITNSPKDSIDPSIAADDYAVHVVWADSRDGHFEVYYKRSFDGTQWTEARQLSASGAGAWNPAIVSTPKGLAVIWEDYRHGIAQIYKITSIDGGTTWSDPEPVKSSNYHCVNPSVAADTKGDLFVVWQQYKYETESWFINIEKVITPEANLKYQNSVLWTGIIDSKVVNDHAYCAFWNGLGILDVSDRTNPVLLSRVYLHGTCRAIDVNGSYAYIADDWSGLQIVNISNPTNPVQVGSWDTPGVARDVFLNGIYAYVADGPSGLQIIDISEPSAPVKIGSFNTAAHANGVYVEGNYAYVAEKKNGMEIIDISDPHNPGLVGHYPSYKAYKIHIQGNHAYIADGENGLEIVDVSDPSNPAPVGHYDAQSLVWDIFVESNTAYAVDRDRGLFILDITDPANPTLAGAYTTTPDNWAYAVHVCGSYAYLSDGWTDAMSILDISNPASPALAGQYSTAAEFYGITIDKNYAYAATDNGIWVLDTSDLLNPVSVGYCETPGYAKDSCVKDGYLYVADSPNLQVIDVRNPSNPTIVGHYDTPGSAFAVDRKGDFLYVADLESGLQILNISDPINPIWAGSYGHNVWDVCVTKNYAYLASGKTGLEIVDISNPTNPVLIGCYDTPGAAIGVTIDDAYAFVADGESGLHIIDISNPSNPMYVGQYDTPGQAFRIYACNDYVYISEIDDLGHKKGTLQVIDVSDPQNPMLAESYNTPGMPFNMTGIYSLIYLADFASLMIMHF
;
A
#
# COMPACT_ATOMS: atom_id res chain seq x y z
N MET A 1 29.13 24.15 34.47
CA MET A 1 27.71 24.51 34.27
C MET A 1 27.20 25.75 35.04
N ARG A 2 28.03 26.61 35.66
CA ARG A 2 27.56 27.85 36.34
C ARG A 2 27.96 29.19 35.68
N LYS A 3 28.59 29.17 34.49
CA LYS A 3 28.98 30.38 33.75
C LYS A 3 28.31 30.56 32.37
N LEU A 4 27.55 29.58 31.87
CA LEU A 4 26.75 29.75 30.63
C LEU A 4 25.32 30.27 30.87
N VAL A 5 24.83 30.24 32.11
CA VAL A 5 23.46 30.71 32.45
C VAL A 5 23.38 32.24 32.61
N LEU A 6 24.52 32.93 32.75
CA LEU A 6 24.52 34.38 33.04
C LEU A 6 24.42 35.30 31.81
N PHE A 7 24.58 34.77 30.58
CA PHE A 7 24.52 35.59 29.36
C PHE A 7 23.11 35.64 28.73
N ALA A 8 22.22 34.70 29.08
CA ALA A 8 20.83 34.67 28.59
C ALA A 8 19.86 35.58 29.38
N ILE A 9 20.30 36.18 30.50
CA ILE A 9 19.42 36.91 31.42
C ILE A 9 19.46 38.44 31.20
N LEU A 10 20.42 39.00 30.44
CA LEU A 10 20.57 40.45 30.28
C LEU A 10 19.93 41.07 29.02
N SER A 11 19.44 40.28 28.06
CA SER A 11 18.78 40.81 26.85
C SER A 11 17.26 40.96 26.97
N GLY A 12 16.63 40.40 28.01
CA GLY A 12 15.17 40.36 28.16
C GLY A 12 14.51 41.55 28.86
N LEU A 13 15.25 42.58 29.27
CA LEU A 13 14.79 43.53 30.30
C LEU A 13 14.47 44.97 29.83
N ILE A 14 14.37 45.25 28.52
CA ILE A 14 14.02 46.62 28.03
C ILE A 14 12.79 46.65 27.08
N GLY A 15 12.10 45.53 26.84
CA GLY A 15 11.05 45.45 25.80
C GLY A 15 9.59 45.52 26.24
N THR A 16 9.24 45.92 27.47
CA THR A 16 7.85 45.93 27.95
C THR A 16 7.35 47.32 28.30
N LEU A 17 6.80 48.02 27.30
CA LEU A 17 5.77 49.05 27.47
C LEU A 17 5.07 49.28 26.12
N LEU A 18 3.73 49.30 26.14
CA LEU A 18 2.76 49.57 25.05
C LEU A 18 2.25 48.35 24.26
N TYR A 19 1.27 47.65 24.84
CA TYR A 19 0.31 46.83 24.06
C TYR A 19 -0.89 47.71 23.69
N SER A 20 -0.85 48.27 22.48
CA SER A 20 -2.05 48.65 21.72
C SER A 20 -2.26 47.60 20.63
N THR A 21 -3.51 47.28 20.32
CA THR A 21 -3.91 46.47 19.17
C THR A 21 -3.20 46.98 17.92
N CYS A 22 -2.34 46.17 17.31
CA CYS A 22 -1.55 46.51 16.13
C CYS A 22 -1.91 45.50 15.03
N GLY A 23 -2.44 45.99 13.90
CA GLY A 23 -2.68 45.18 12.70
C GLY A 23 -1.37 44.63 12.12
N ALA A 24 -1.45 43.55 11.35
CA ALA A 24 -0.30 42.79 10.86
C ALA A 24 0.50 43.51 9.74
N TYR A 25 -0.09 44.48 9.03
CA TYR A 25 0.58 45.31 8.03
C TYR A 25 0.34 46.80 8.30
N GLU A 26 1.28 47.64 7.88
CA GLU A 26 1.15 49.11 7.96
C GLU A 26 0.26 49.68 6.83
N THR A 27 -0.01 48.89 5.79
CA THR A 27 -0.89 49.24 4.66
C THR A 27 -2.34 49.39 5.13
N GLU A 28 -2.88 50.59 4.99
CA GLU A 28 -4.31 50.90 5.18
C GLU A 28 -5.03 51.15 3.85
N ASN A 29 -4.29 51.51 2.79
CA ASN A 29 -4.84 51.83 1.48
C ASN A 29 -4.06 51.14 0.35
N VAL A 30 -4.74 50.77 -0.73
CA VAL A 30 -4.11 50.19 -1.92
C VAL A 30 -4.55 50.95 -3.18
N PHE A 31 -3.58 51.36 -3.99
CA PHE A 31 -3.78 51.99 -5.30
C PHE A 31 -3.17 51.11 -6.38
N ILE A 32 -4.00 50.59 -7.28
CA ILE A 32 -3.61 49.79 -8.44
C ILE A 32 -3.69 50.68 -9.68
N VAL A 33 -2.56 50.98 -10.30
CA VAL A 33 -2.50 51.74 -11.55
C VAL A 33 -2.18 50.79 -12.70
N VAL A 34 -3.04 50.81 -13.71
CA VAL A 34 -2.92 49.99 -14.92
C VAL A 34 -2.62 50.90 -16.10
N ILE A 35 -1.51 50.64 -16.80
CA ILE A 35 -1.23 51.25 -18.11
C ILE A 35 -1.73 50.28 -19.18
N ASP A 36 -2.86 50.62 -19.81
CA ASP A 36 -3.51 49.78 -20.82
C ASP A 36 -2.59 49.66 -22.06
N GLY A 37 -2.11 48.44 -22.33
CA GLY A 37 -1.39 48.12 -23.56
C GLY A 37 0.06 48.62 -23.71
N VAL A 38 0.81 48.90 -22.63
CA VAL A 38 2.27 49.10 -22.77
C VAL A 38 2.99 47.75 -22.95
N ARG A 39 3.89 47.69 -23.93
CA ARG A 39 4.67 46.50 -24.24
C ARG A 39 5.96 46.50 -23.39
N ASN A 40 6.26 45.38 -22.73
CA ASN A 40 7.38 45.30 -21.78
C ASN A 40 8.75 45.61 -22.43
N GLN A 41 8.89 45.36 -23.75
CA GLN A 41 10.05 45.71 -24.56
C GLN A 41 10.40 47.21 -24.58
N GLU A 42 9.43 48.10 -24.44
CA GLU A 42 9.65 49.56 -24.34
C GLU A 42 9.66 50.05 -22.89
N ALA A 43 9.47 49.14 -21.93
CA ALA A 43 9.42 49.42 -20.51
C ALA A 43 10.59 48.74 -19.77
N PHE A 44 10.37 47.66 -19.02
CA PHE A 44 11.41 47.10 -18.15
C PHE A 44 12.51 46.36 -18.93
N GLU A 45 12.23 45.89 -20.15
CA GLU A 45 13.20 45.19 -21.00
C GLU A 45 14.03 46.15 -21.87
N ASP A 46 13.65 47.42 -22.03
CA ASP A 46 14.47 48.44 -22.71
C ASP A 46 15.72 48.71 -21.87
N PRO A 47 16.94 48.36 -22.32
CA PRO A 47 18.15 48.57 -21.54
C PRO A 47 18.49 50.04 -21.27
N THR A 48 17.85 50.96 -21.99
CA THR A 48 18.03 52.42 -21.82
C THR A 48 16.95 53.05 -20.95
N HIS A 49 15.81 52.35 -20.77
CA HIS A 49 14.62 52.82 -20.06
C HIS A 49 14.18 54.23 -20.48
N GLN A 50 14.41 54.60 -21.76
CA GLN A 50 14.32 55.99 -22.21
C GLN A 50 12.87 56.49 -22.30
N TYR A 51 11.89 55.59 -22.38
CA TYR A 51 10.47 55.91 -22.47
C TYR A 51 9.75 55.94 -21.11
N ILE A 52 10.37 55.38 -20.07
CA ILE A 52 9.83 55.33 -18.70
C ILE A 52 10.82 55.83 -17.63
N PRO A 53 11.45 57.01 -17.84
CA PRO A 53 12.51 57.49 -16.96
C PRO A 53 12.05 57.68 -15.51
N HIS A 54 10.79 58.06 -15.24
CA HIS A 54 10.30 58.23 -13.88
C HIS A 54 9.99 56.90 -13.19
N ILE A 55 9.27 56.00 -13.85
CA ILE A 55 8.99 54.66 -13.32
C ILE A 55 10.30 53.92 -13.03
N TRP A 56 11.29 53.98 -13.93
CA TRP A 56 12.53 53.24 -13.77
C TRP A 56 13.55 53.89 -12.84
N ASN A 57 13.81 55.19 -12.96
CA ASN A 57 14.86 55.84 -12.17
C ASN A 57 14.35 56.36 -10.83
N ASP A 58 13.11 56.85 -10.76
CA ASP A 58 12.58 57.49 -9.56
C ASP A 58 11.74 56.54 -8.69
N LEU A 59 10.92 55.66 -9.29
CA LEU A 59 10.00 54.79 -8.56
C LEU A 59 10.55 53.39 -8.28
N ARG A 60 11.17 52.72 -9.26
CA ARG A 60 11.69 51.35 -9.10
C ARG A 60 12.67 51.20 -7.92
N PRO A 61 13.57 52.15 -7.59
CA PRO A 61 14.40 52.03 -6.38
C PRO A 61 13.60 52.05 -5.06
N LYS A 62 12.40 52.62 -5.06
CA LYS A 62 11.52 52.71 -3.87
C LYS A 62 10.69 51.44 -3.65
N GLY A 63 10.68 50.51 -4.59
CA GLY A 63 9.79 49.36 -4.59
C GLY A 63 10.45 48.05 -5.02
N THR A 64 9.60 47.07 -5.31
CA THR A 64 9.97 45.75 -5.81
C THR A 64 9.40 45.53 -7.21
N ILE A 65 10.22 45.03 -8.13
CA ILE A 65 9.77 44.58 -9.45
C ILE A 65 9.76 43.05 -9.54
N TYR A 66 8.82 42.50 -10.28
CA TYR A 66 8.90 41.13 -10.80
C TYR A 66 9.41 41.18 -12.23
N ARG A 67 10.54 40.51 -12.48
CA ARG A 67 11.15 40.46 -13.82
C ARG A 67 10.37 39.55 -14.77
N ASN A 68 9.74 38.53 -14.23
CA ASN A 68 9.01 37.50 -14.97
C ASN A 68 7.52 37.55 -14.61
N PHE A 69 6.81 38.60 -15.07
CA PHE A 69 5.39 38.81 -14.75
C PHE A 69 4.51 38.67 -16.01
N TYR A 70 3.44 37.89 -15.93
CA TYR A 70 2.70 37.46 -17.12
C TYR A 70 1.18 37.60 -17.06
N ASN A 71 0.55 37.83 -18.22
CA ASN A 71 -0.85 37.53 -18.46
C ASN A 71 -1.00 36.14 -19.11
N VAL A 72 -1.53 35.21 -18.32
CA VAL A 72 -1.77 33.81 -18.71
C VAL A 72 -3.14 33.60 -19.37
N SER A 73 -4.05 34.56 -19.23
CA SER A 73 -5.39 34.56 -19.80
C SER A 73 -5.45 35.20 -21.20
N ASN A 74 -6.66 35.55 -21.65
CA ASN A 74 -6.90 36.30 -22.87
C ASN A 74 -6.33 37.72 -22.75
N THR A 75 -5.47 38.11 -23.69
CA THR A 75 -4.72 39.38 -23.70
C THR A 75 -5.57 40.53 -24.27
N SER A 76 -6.77 40.69 -23.73
CA SER A 76 -7.73 41.76 -24.04
C SER A 76 -8.05 42.58 -22.79
N THR A 77 -8.37 43.85 -22.95
CA THR A 77 -8.57 44.80 -21.84
C THR A 77 -9.54 44.30 -20.76
N CYS A 78 -10.74 43.84 -21.14
CA CYS A 78 -11.76 43.41 -20.17
C CYS A 78 -11.35 42.16 -19.39
N SER A 79 -10.69 41.20 -20.03
CA SER A 79 -10.19 39.99 -19.37
C SER A 79 -9.04 40.29 -18.43
N GLY A 80 -8.03 41.06 -18.86
CA GLY A 80 -6.89 41.39 -18.01
C GLY A 80 -7.33 42.10 -16.72
N HIS A 81 -8.24 43.06 -16.84
CA HIS A 81 -8.82 43.74 -15.67
C HIS A 81 -9.65 42.81 -14.77
N ALA A 82 -10.44 41.89 -15.34
CA ALA A 82 -11.18 40.92 -14.54
C ALA A 82 -10.23 40.01 -13.74
N VAL A 83 -9.09 39.61 -14.31
CA VAL A 83 -8.07 38.83 -13.59
C VAL A 83 -7.43 39.64 -12.47
N ILE A 84 -7.05 40.90 -12.73
CA ILE A 84 -6.48 41.80 -11.71
C ILE A 84 -7.42 41.93 -10.50
N THR A 85 -8.72 42.09 -10.77
CA THR A 85 -9.71 42.34 -9.71
C THR A 85 -10.26 41.08 -9.06
N SER A 86 -10.23 39.90 -9.70
CA SER A 86 -10.80 38.67 -9.10
C SER A 86 -9.76 37.62 -8.73
N GLY A 87 -8.55 37.70 -9.28
CA GLY A 87 -7.53 36.65 -9.15
C GLY A 87 -7.84 35.39 -9.96
N VAL A 88 -8.79 35.42 -10.90
CA VAL A 88 -9.29 34.25 -11.64
C VAL A 88 -9.20 34.50 -13.14
N GLU A 89 -8.65 33.54 -13.87
CA GLU A 89 -8.61 33.59 -15.32
C GLU A 89 -10.01 33.49 -15.95
N GLN A 90 -10.45 34.56 -16.61
CA GLN A 90 -11.77 34.59 -17.23
C GLN A 90 -11.81 35.38 -18.54
N TYR A 91 -12.40 34.75 -19.56
CA TYR A 91 -12.67 35.40 -20.84
C TYR A 91 -13.93 36.27 -20.74
N ILE A 92 -13.78 37.56 -21.03
CA ILE A 92 -14.85 38.55 -21.03
C ILE A 92 -15.04 39.07 -22.46
N PRO A 93 -16.06 38.61 -23.21
CA PRO A 93 -16.24 38.99 -24.61
C PRO A 93 -16.65 40.46 -24.76
N LEU A 94 -16.03 41.15 -25.73
CA LEU A 94 -16.44 42.49 -26.15
C LEU A 94 -17.73 42.41 -26.98
N ASN A 95 -18.89 42.63 -26.34
CA ASN A 95 -20.17 42.71 -27.06
C ASN A 95 -20.39 44.13 -27.61
N TYR A 96 -19.71 44.47 -28.71
CA TYR A 96 -19.98 45.69 -29.47
C TYR A 96 -21.04 45.42 -30.54
N ARG A 97 -22.20 46.08 -30.47
CA ARG A 97 -23.13 46.20 -31.61
C ARG A 97 -23.21 47.67 -32.03
N GLU A 98 -22.89 47.96 -33.29
CA GLU A 98 -23.17 49.28 -33.86
C GLU A 98 -24.66 49.62 -33.74
N GLY A 99 -24.97 50.81 -33.21
CA GLY A 99 -26.32 51.37 -33.19
C GLY A 99 -27.12 51.22 -31.88
N TYR A 100 -26.67 50.44 -30.90
CA TYR A 100 -27.28 50.34 -29.57
C TYR A 100 -26.15 50.32 -28.52
N GLY A 101 -26.09 51.33 -27.65
CA GLY A 101 -25.00 51.53 -26.69
C GLY A 101 -24.58 50.27 -25.92
N VAL A 102 -23.28 50.19 -25.60
CA VAL A 102 -22.61 49.06 -24.94
C VAL A 102 -23.35 48.60 -23.68
N LEU A 103 -23.67 47.31 -23.60
CA LEU A 103 -24.15 46.66 -22.37
C LEU A 103 -22.98 46.55 -21.38
N ASN A 104 -23.20 46.92 -20.10
CA ASN A 104 -22.22 46.69 -19.04
C ASN A 104 -21.84 45.20 -19.02
N VAL A 105 -20.56 44.89 -19.25
CA VAL A 105 -20.06 43.51 -19.17
C VAL A 105 -19.53 43.28 -17.76
N TYR A 106 -20.08 42.27 -17.09
CA TYR A 106 -19.75 41.91 -15.71
C TYR A 106 -18.83 40.70 -15.66
N GLN A 107 -17.91 40.67 -14.70
CA GLN A 107 -17.07 39.50 -14.45
C GLN A 107 -17.90 38.37 -13.82
N LYS A 108 -17.48 37.12 -13.99
CA LYS A 108 -18.17 35.96 -13.39
C LYS A 108 -17.91 35.90 -11.89
N GLU A 109 -16.64 36.00 -11.51
CA GLU A 109 -16.18 35.85 -10.13
C GLU A 109 -16.13 37.18 -9.35
N PRO A 110 -16.33 37.15 -8.02
CA PRO A 110 -16.31 38.34 -7.19
C PRO A 110 -14.98 39.10 -7.26
N SER A 111 -15.05 40.43 -7.23
CA SER A 111 -13.86 41.29 -7.20
C SER A 111 -13.30 41.48 -5.79
N ILE A 112 -12.04 41.90 -5.67
CA ILE A 112 -11.43 42.38 -4.44
C ILE A 112 -12.25 43.48 -3.77
N PHE A 113 -12.95 44.31 -4.53
CA PHE A 113 -13.84 45.34 -3.99
C PHE A 113 -15.08 44.74 -3.34
N GLU A 114 -15.68 43.74 -3.98
CA GLU A 114 -16.86 43.05 -3.45
C GLU A 114 -16.51 42.24 -2.19
N TYR A 115 -15.36 41.56 -2.17
CA TYR A 115 -14.84 40.88 -0.99
C TYR A 115 -14.56 41.86 0.16
N TYR A 116 -13.78 42.91 -0.10
CA TYR A 116 -13.41 43.91 0.90
C TYR A 116 -14.64 44.57 1.54
N ARG A 117 -15.62 44.97 0.71
CA ARG A 117 -16.86 45.59 1.20
C ARG A 117 -17.74 44.62 1.98
N LYS A 118 -17.88 43.38 1.52
CA LYS A 118 -18.76 42.41 2.16
C LYS A 118 -18.18 41.86 3.46
N GLN A 119 -16.89 41.51 3.48
CA GLN A 119 -16.25 40.87 4.62
C GLN A 119 -16.00 41.86 5.77
N LEU A 120 -15.58 43.08 5.44
CA LEU A 120 -15.20 44.09 6.43
C LEU A 120 -16.23 45.22 6.60
N GLY A 121 -17.37 45.15 5.90
CA GLY A 121 -18.44 46.14 6.03
C GLY A 121 -18.08 47.53 5.51
N ILE A 122 -17.18 47.61 4.52
CA ILE A 122 -16.63 48.88 4.03
C ILE A 122 -17.66 49.67 3.21
N PRO A 123 -17.85 50.99 3.49
CA PRO A 123 -18.73 51.85 2.71
C PRO A 123 -18.32 51.96 1.24
N LYS A 124 -19.29 52.14 0.34
CA LYS A 124 -19.06 52.18 -1.10
C LYS A 124 -18.12 53.33 -1.51
N GLU A 125 -18.18 54.45 -0.80
CA GLU A 125 -17.37 55.65 -1.01
C GLU A 125 -15.87 55.39 -0.81
N LYS A 126 -15.50 54.30 -0.12
CA LYS A 126 -14.10 53.91 0.12
C LYS A 126 -13.49 53.05 -0.98
N THR A 127 -14.27 52.68 -2.00
CA THR A 127 -13.83 51.80 -3.09
C THR A 127 -14.11 52.43 -4.45
N TRP A 128 -13.08 52.64 -5.27
CA TRP A 128 -13.21 53.35 -6.54
C TRP A 128 -12.46 52.70 -7.70
N ILE A 129 -13.06 52.79 -8.88
CA ILE A 129 -12.41 52.53 -10.17
C ILE A 129 -12.50 53.82 -10.98
N VAL A 130 -11.37 54.41 -11.33
CA VAL A 130 -11.27 55.59 -12.21
C VAL A 130 -10.76 55.13 -13.56
N ASN A 131 -11.65 55.08 -14.55
CA ASN A 131 -11.41 54.34 -15.79
C ASN A 131 -11.40 55.25 -17.04
N GLY A 132 -10.29 55.23 -17.76
CA GLY A 132 -10.12 55.91 -19.05
C GLY A 132 -10.80 55.21 -20.24
N LYS A 133 -11.00 53.89 -20.24
CA LYS A 133 -11.47 53.13 -21.42
C LYS A 133 -12.96 53.33 -21.77
N GLY A 134 -13.73 53.88 -20.85
CA GLY A 134 -15.16 54.16 -21.05
C GLY A 134 -16.07 52.97 -20.83
N SER A 135 -17.19 52.89 -21.56
CA SER A 135 -18.26 51.91 -21.28
C SER A 135 -17.82 50.44 -21.41
N GLN A 136 -16.73 50.16 -22.12
CA GLN A 136 -16.12 48.82 -22.22
C GLN A 136 -15.68 48.25 -20.85
N MET A 137 -15.44 49.13 -19.87
CA MET A 137 -15.08 48.78 -18.49
C MET A 137 -16.07 49.36 -17.46
N GLY A 138 -17.27 49.75 -17.91
CA GLY A 138 -18.30 50.35 -17.04
C GLY A 138 -18.87 49.40 -15.97
N GLY A 139 -18.66 48.09 -16.14
CA GLY A 139 -19.04 47.04 -15.17
C GLY A 139 -17.86 46.39 -14.44
N SER A 140 -16.62 46.84 -14.69
CA SER A 140 -15.42 46.28 -14.05
C SER A 140 -15.51 46.42 -12.52
N GLY A 141 -15.26 45.34 -11.79
CA GLY A 141 -15.40 45.32 -10.32
C GLY A 141 -16.75 44.87 -9.77
N GLN A 142 -17.76 44.63 -10.63
CA GLN A 142 -19.00 43.96 -10.25
C GLN A 142 -19.08 42.55 -10.85
N SER A 143 -19.39 41.56 -10.03
CA SER A 143 -19.57 40.17 -10.47
C SER A 143 -21.03 39.79 -10.74
N MET A 144 -21.22 38.68 -11.47
CA MET A 144 -22.51 38.00 -11.63
C MET A 144 -22.77 36.97 -10.53
N ASN A 145 -21.90 36.85 -9.54
CA ASN A 145 -22.05 35.88 -8.46
C ASN A 145 -23.26 36.23 -7.59
N PRO A 146 -24.24 35.32 -7.38
CA PRO A 146 -25.49 35.62 -6.67
C PRO A 146 -25.28 35.94 -5.18
N ARG A 147 -24.12 35.61 -4.60
CA ARG A 147 -23.75 36.00 -3.23
C ARG A 147 -23.14 37.41 -3.16
N PHE A 148 -22.77 37.99 -4.29
CA PHE A 148 -22.17 39.31 -4.43
C PHE A 148 -23.00 40.12 -5.44
N GLY A 149 -22.37 41.00 -6.22
CA GLY A 149 -23.05 41.81 -7.23
C GLY A 149 -23.20 43.28 -6.81
N PRO A 150 -24.23 43.99 -7.33
CA PRO A 150 -24.27 45.45 -7.32
C PRO A 150 -24.24 46.09 -5.93
N ASP A 151 -24.70 45.39 -4.90
CA ASP A 151 -24.69 45.85 -3.52
C ASP A 151 -23.27 46.06 -2.97
N TYR A 152 -22.32 45.24 -3.43
CA TYR A 152 -20.92 45.26 -3.00
C TYR A 152 -19.95 45.81 -4.07
N ALA A 153 -20.47 46.20 -5.24
CA ALA A 153 -19.68 46.80 -6.32
C ALA A 153 -19.05 48.17 -5.94
N PRO A 154 -17.86 48.52 -6.44
CA PRO A 154 -17.24 49.81 -6.16
C PRO A 154 -17.96 50.98 -6.85
N ASN A 155 -17.54 52.22 -6.56
CA ASN A 155 -17.86 53.36 -7.39
C ASN A 155 -17.00 53.34 -8.67
N ILE A 156 -17.59 53.66 -9.82
CA ILE A 156 -16.87 53.66 -11.11
C ILE A 156 -17.06 55.03 -11.78
N SER A 157 -15.97 55.72 -12.06
CA SER A 157 -15.96 56.98 -12.83
C SER A 157 -15.41 56.73 -14.24
N PHE A 158 -16.22 56.97 -15.26
CA PHE A 158 -15.84 56.81 -16.67
C PHE A 158 -16.63 57.76 -17.57
N TRP A 159 -16.15 57.99 -18.79
CA TRP A 159 -16.90 58.66 -19.86
C TRP A 159 -17.37 57.63 -20.89
N PRO A 160 -18.59 57.72 -21.46
CA PRO A 160 -19.09 56.70 -22.40
C PRO A 160 -18.17 56.42 -23.59
N LEU A 161 -17.53 57.45 -24.15
CA LEU A 161 -16.56 57.34 -25.27
C LEU A 161 -15.09 57.21 -24.78
N GLY A 162 -14.93 56.98 -23.48
CA GLY A 162 -13.67 56.98 -22.75
C GLY A 162 -13.05 58.37 -22.55
N ARG A 163 -12.15 58.46 -21.59
CA ARG A 163 -11.54 59.66 -21.04
C ARG A 163 -10.01 59.62 -21.24
N PRO A 164 -9.38 60.63 -21.85
CA PRO A 164 -7.92 60.71 -21.99
C PRO A 164 -7.19 60.63 -20.65
N ASP A 165 -5.91 60.27 -20.66
CA ASP A 165 -5.15 60.03 -19.44
C ASP A 165 -4.97 61.30 -18.57
N PRO A 166 -4.73 62.51 -19.12
CA PRO A 166 -4.72 63.75 -18.32
C PRO A 166 -6.05 64.03 -17.61
N ASP A 167 -7.17 63.84 -18.30
CA ASP A 167 -8.51 64.01 -17.70
C ASP A 167 -8.81 62.90 -16.67
N THR A 168 -8.26 61.69 -16.88
CA THR A 168 -8.37 60.56 -15.94
C THR A 168 -7.61 60.86 -14.65
N TRP A 169 -6.43 61.48 -14.77
CA TRP A 169 -5.67 61.99 -13.65
C TRP A 169 -6.42 63.09 -12.88
N GLU A 170 -6.98 64.09 -13.57
CA GLU A 170 -7.78 65.15 -12.93
C GLU A 170 -8.97 64.57 -12.14
N GLU A 171 -9.67 63.58 -12.68
CA GLU A 171 -10.74 62.91 -11.95
C GLU A 171 -10.22 62.15 -10.72
N LEU A 172 -9.09 61.45 -10.83
CA LEU A 172 -8.52 60.73 -9.70
C LEU A 172 -8.19 61.71 -8.56
N GLN A 173 -7.62 62.88 -8.86
CA GLN A 173 -7.38 63.93 -7.88
C GLN A 173 -8.69 64.34 -7.19
N ARG A 174 -9.76 64.58 -7.96
CA ARG A 174 -11.09 64.89 -7.41
C ARG A 174 -11.62 63.78 -6.49
N VAL A 175 -11.43 62.51 -6.88
CA VAL A 175 -11.88 61.35 -6.09
C VAL A 175 -11.10 61.23 -4.79
N MET A 176 -9.77 61.38 -4.84
CA MET A 176 -8.90 61.38 -3.66
C MET A 176 -9.29 62.48 -2.68
N ASP A 177 -9.40 63.73 -3.16
CA ASP A 177 -9.70 64.90 -2.32
C ASP A 177 -11.11 64.86 -1.71
N MET A 178 -12.08 64.25 -2.40
CA MET A 178 -13.48 64.25 -1.97
C MET A 178 -13.85 63.05 -1.08
N TYR A 179 -13.33 61.86 -1.39
CA TYR A 179 -13.81 60.60 -0.78
C TYR A 179 -12.77 59.88 0.07
N HIS A 180 -11.48 60.22 -0.08
CA HIS A 180 -10.37 59.54 0.59
C HIS A 180 -10.51 58.00 0.55
N PRO A 181 -10.64 57.38 -0.64
CA PRO A 181 -10.83 55.94 -0.77
C PRO A 181 -9.64 55.11 -0.28
N SER A 182 -9.92 53.89 0.17
CA SER A 182 -8.93 52.93 0.68
C SER A 182 -8.55 51.84 -0.31
N LEU A 183 -9.39 51.54 -1.30
CA LEU A 183 -9.02 50.66 -2.41
C LEU A 183 -9.39 51.32 -3.73
N VAL A 184 -8.39 51.58 -4.57
CA VAL A 184 -8.55 52.30 -5.84
C VAL A 184 -7.89 51.54 -6.99
N LEU A 185 -8.59 51.43 -8.12
CA LEU A 185 -7.98 51.05 -9.40
C LEU A 185 -8.09 52.20 -10.40
N VAL A 186 -6.99 52.50 -11.08
CA VAL A 186 -6.89 53.56 -12.08
C VAL A 186 -6.46 52.93 -13.40
N ASN A 187 -7.21 53.17 -14.47
CA ASN A 187 -6.86 52.67 -15.81
C ASN A 187 -6.52 53.83 -16.76
N LEU A 188 -5.26 53.88 -17.19
CA LEU A 188 -4.74 54.83 -18.19
C LEU A 188 -4.81 54.19 -19.58
N ARG A 189 -5.60 54.78 -20.48
CA ARG A 189 -6.03 54.17 -21.75
C ARG A 189 -5.25 54.61 -22.98
N ASP A 190 -4.52 55.73 -22.92
CA ASP A 190 -4.07 56.39 -24.16
C ASP A 190 -2.98 55.58 -24.86
N VAL A 191 -2.14 54.86 -24.12
CA VAL A 191 -1.13 53.93 -24.70
C VAL A 191 -1.80 52.88 -25.58
N ASP A 192 -2.87 52.24 -25.11
CA ASP A 192 -3.61 51.28 -25.92
C ASP A 192 -4.34 51.96 -27.10
N ASN A 193 -5.10 53.02 -26.83
CA ASN A 193 -5.87 53.72 -27.85
C ASN A 193 -4.99 54.29 -28.99
N ILE A 194 -3.79 54.76 -28.68
CA ILE A 194 -2.83 55.28 -29.65
C ILE A 194 -2.10 54.13 -30.35
N GLY A 195 -1.75 53.05 -29.64
CA GLY A 195 -1.12 51.86 -30.22
C GLY A 195 -1.90 51.29 -31.41
N HIS A 196 -3.24 51.23 -31.31
CA HIS A 196 -4.10 50.78 -32.42
C HIS A 196 -4.06 51.66 -33.68
N LYS A 197 -3.59 52.92 -33.58
CA LYS A 197 -3.37 53.78 -34.76
C LYS A 197 -2.16 53.34 -35.58
N GLY A 198 -1.23 52.56 -34.97
CA GLY A 198 -0.04 52.03 -35.63
C GLY A 198 1.02 53.10 -35.95
N VAL A 199 0.99 54.24 -35.27
CA VAL A 199 2.01 55.30 -35.39
C VAL A 199 2.98 55.18 -34.22
N TRP A 200 4.22 54.80 -34.51
CA TRP A 200 5.22 54.49 -33.48
C TRP A 200 5.55 55.69 -32.58
N GLU A 201 5.80 56.86 -33.19
CA GLU A 201 6.14 58.09 -32.44
C GLU A 201 5.04 58.47 -31.44
N ASP A 202 3.77 58.44 -31.88
CA ASP A 202 2.64 58.71 -31.00
C ASP A 202 2.54 57.65 -29.87
N TYR A 203 2.83 56.38 -30.17
CA TYR A 203 2.78 55.30 -29.17
C TYR A 203 3.82 55.48 -28.07
N VAL A 204 5.08 55.78 -28.42
CA VAL A 204 6.11 56.05 -27.41
C VAL A 204 5.89 57.36 -26.67
N ASP A 205 5.29 58.37 -27.30
CA ASP A 205 4.92 59.61 -26.60
C ASP A 205 3.76 59.39 -25.62
N ALA A 206 2.82 58.48 -25.94
CA ALA A 206 1.80 58.04 -25.00
C ALA A 206 2.41 57.32 -23.79
N ILE A 207 3.42 56.46 -24.00
CA ILE A 207 4.14 55.78 -22.90
C ILE A 207 4.82 56.81 -21.97
N LYS A 208 5.50 57.82 -22.52
CA LYS A 208 6.13 58.89 -21.73
C LYS A 208 5.12 59.74 -20.95
N LEU A 209 3.95 59.98 -21.53
CA LEU A 209 2.86 60.68 -20.83
C LEU A 209 2.34 59.84 -19.67
N ALA A 210 2.12 58.54 -19.87
CA ALA A 210 1.72 57.62 -18.81
C ALA A 210 2.78 57.52 -17.70
N ASP A 211 4.07 57.46 -18.05
CA ASP A 211 5.19 57.52 -17.10
C ASP A 211 5.13 58.76 -16.20
N SER A 212 4.89 59.93 -16.80
CA SER A 212 4.75 61.20 -16.09
C SER A 212 3.53 61.19 -15.16
N ILE A 213 2.38 60.70 -15.63
CA ILE A 213 1.15 60.64 -14.82
C ILE A 213 1.31 59.66 -13.65
N VAL A 214 1.90 58.48 -13.86
CA VAL A 214 2.18 57.50 -12.80
C VAL A 214 3.05 58.10 -11.70
N TYR A 215 4.06 58.88 -12.07
CA TYR A 215 4.91 59.60 -11.13
C TYR A 215 4.14 60.64 -10.32
N GLU A 216 3.28 61.44 -10.96
CA GLU A 216 2.42 62.43 -10.31
C GLU A 216 1.40 61.77 -9.36
N ILE A 217 0.81 60.63 -9.74
CA ILE A 217 -0.08 59.85 -8.85
C ILE A 217 0.67 59.45 -7.59
N TYR A 218 1.87 58.87 -7.73
CA TYR A 218 2.67 58.48 -6.59
C TYR A 218 3.03 59.68 -5.70
N ASN A 219 3.46 60.81 -6.28
CA ASN A 219 3.80 62.00 -5.50
C ASN A 219 2.59 62.57 -4.76
N LYS A 220 1.41 62.61 -5.38
CA LYS A 220 0.17 63.03 -4.70
C LYS A 220 -0.19 62.12 -3.51
N ILE A 221 0.04 60.81 -3.62
CA ILE A 221 -0.12 59.86 -2.49
C ILE A 221 0.87 60.21 -1.37
N GLN A 222 2.12 60.57 -1.70
CA GLN A 222 3.13 60.92 -0.70
C GLN A 222 2.94 62.32 -0.09
N ASP A 223 2.30 63.23 -0.81
CA ASP A 223 2.02 64.60 -0.35
C ASP A 223 0.76 64.71 0.52
N ASP A 224 -0.10 63.68 0.51
CA ASP A 224 -1.34 63.63 1.28
C ASP A 224 -1.15 62.83 2.59
N PRO A 225 -1.32 63.46 3.78
CA PRO A 225 -1.13 62.78 5.06
C PRO A 225 -2.11 61.64 5.34
N VAL A 226 -3.23 61.54 4.61
CA VAL A 226 -4.15 60.40 4.70
C VAL A 226 -3.54 59.14 4.08
N TYR A 227 -2.70 59.31 3.07
CA TYR A 227 -2.16 58.22 2.26
C TYR A 227 -0.69 57.92 2.49
N LYS A 228 0.08 58.97 2.80
CA LYS A 228 1.52 58.90 3.02
C LYS A 228 1.86 57.84 4.08
N ASP A 229 2.86 57.01 3.76
CA ASP A 229 3.37 55.93 4.61
C ASP A 229 2.33 54.85 5.01
N LYS A 230 1.12 54.89 4.44
CA LYS A 230 0.00 53.98 4.71
C LYS A 230 -0.56 53.32 3.46
N THR A 231 0.04 53.61 2.30
CA THR A 231 -0.49 53.20 1.00
C THR A 231 0.47 52.26 0.30
N THR A 232 -0.03 51.10 -0.12
CA THR A 232 0.66 50.26 -1.10
C THR A 232 0.21 50.66 -2.51
N PHE A 233 1.17 51.07 -3.32
CA PHE A 233 1.02 51.46 -4.70
C PHE A 233 1.51 50.32 -5.61
N ILE A 234 0.63 49.81 -6.46
CA ILE A 234 0.89 48.72 -7.41
C ILE A 234 0.72 49.27 -8.83
N LEU A 235 1.77 49.19 -9.63
CA LEU A 235 1.77 49.51 -11.05
C LEU A 235 1.86 48.21 -11.86
N THR A 236 0.93 48.03 -12.80
CA THR A 236 0.92 46.87 -13.69
C THR A 236 0.32 47.24 -15.06
N THR A 237 0.18 46.23 -15.91
CA THR A 237 -0.52 46.27 -17.20
C THR A 237 -1.48 45.12 -17.28
N ASP A 238 -2.62 45.30 -17.92
CA ASP A 238 -3.61 44.24 -18.13
C ASP A 238 -3.25 43.33 -19.31
N HIS A 239 -2.63 43.87 -20.36
CA HIS A 239 -2.01 43.10 -21.43
C HIS A 239 -0.85 43.87 -22.10
N GLY A 240 0.02 43.14 -22.79
CA GLY A 240 1.02 43.71 -23.67
C GLY A 240 0.53 43.77 -25.13
N ARG A 241 1.47 43.88 -26.07
CA ARG A 241 1.22 43.98 -27.53
C ARG A 241 2.21 43.10 -28.30
N HIS A 242 1.93 42.76 -29.56
CA HIS A 242 2.83 41.85 -30.29
C HIS A 242 4.28 42.38 -30.36
N SER A 243 5.24 41.47 -30.21
CA SER A 243 6.66 41.77 -30.46
C SER A 243 6.89 42.14 -31.92
N ASP A 244 7.99 42.84 -32.21
CA ASP A 244 8.35 43.16 -33.59
C ASP A 244 8.54 41.89 -34.42
N GLY A 245 7.99 41.88 -35.64
CA GLY A 245 7.98 40.69 -36.51
C GLY A 245 6.90 39.65 -36.20
N VAL A 246 6.09 39.84 -35.15
CA VAL A 246 4.93 39.01 -34.83
C VAL A 246 3.65 39.76 -35.21
N HIS A 247 2.80 39.15 -36.06
CA HIS A 247 1.58 39.77 -36.59
C HIS A 247 1.82 41.19 -37.14
N THR A 248 1.14 42.21 -36.61
CA THR A 248 1.22 43.62 -37.01
C THR A 248 2.13 44.45 -36.07
N GLY A 249 2.96 43.78 -35.26
CA GLY A 249 3.81 44.42 -34.25
C GLY A 249 2.97 45.06 -33.14
N PHE A 250 3.45 46.19 -32.59
CA PHE A 250 2.80 46.87 -31.47
C PHE A 250 1.35 47.30 -31.74
N LYS A 251 0.88 47.35 -32.99
CA LYS A 251 -0.47 47.82 -33.32
C LYS A 251 -1.60 46.98 -32.71
N ASP A 252 -1.43 45.66 -32.67
CA ASP A 252 -2.47 44.73 -32.23
C ASP A 252 -2.02 43.89 -31.01
N HIS A 253 -3.00 43.28 -30.35
CA HIS A 253 -2.84 42.34 -29.23
C HIS A 253 -4.00 41.31 -29.27
N GLY A 254 -4.11 40.43 -28.27
CA GLY A 254 -5.20 39.45 -28.19
C GLY A 254 -4.83 38.01 -28.57
N CYS A 255 -3.53 37.70 -28.70
CA CYS A 255 -3.04 36.33 -28.87
C CYS A 255 -2.11 35.91 -27.72
N HIS A 256 -1.62 34.66 -27.78
CA HIS A 256 -0.81 34.04 -26.74
C HIS A 256 0.71 34.23 -26.92
N CYS A 257 1.16 35.18 -27.75
CA CYS A 257 2.59 35.41 -27.97
C CYS A 257 3.28 36.13 -26.80
N TYR A 258 4.62 36.04 -26.73
CA TYR A 258 5.45 36.66 -25.68
C TYR A 258 5.10 38.13 -25.41
N GLY A 259 5.10 39.00 -26.44
CA GLY A 259 4.87 40.44 -26.24
C GLY A 259 3.48 40.77 -25.69
N CYS A 260 2.46 39.97 -25.99
CA CYS A 260 1.11 40.16 -25.44
C CYS A 260 1.00 39.71 -23.97
N ARG A 261 1.86 38.77 -23.55
CA ARG A 261 1.81 38.15 -22.23
C ARG A 261 2.85 38.70 -21.25
N SER A 262 3.99 39.20 -21.70
CA SER A 262 5.04 39.79 -20.85
C SER A 262 4.61 41.18 -20.40
N LEU A 263 4.51 41.38 -19.08
CA LEU A 263 3.94 42.57 -18.46
C LEU A 263 4.94 43.22 -17.51
N ILE A 264 4.72 44.52 -17.22
CA ILE A 264 5.43 45.19 -16.11
C ILE A 264 4.68 44.99 -14.80
N PHE A 265 5.43 44.87 -13.71
CA PHE A 265 4.90 44.89 -12.35
C PHE A 265 5.87 45.59 -11.39
N LEU A 266 5.39 46.62 -10.70
CA LEU A 266 6.12 47.34 -9.67
C LEU A 266 5.19 47.60 -8.48
N ALA A 267 5.59 47.19 -7.28
CA ALA A 267 4.89 47.51 -6.05
C ALA A 267 5.80 48.33 -5.11
N MET A 268 5.23 49.28 -4.38
CA MET A 268 5.94 50.05 -3.35
C MET A 268 4.97 50.47 -2.25
N GLY A 269 5.43 50.56 -1.01
CA GLY A 269 4.58 50.83 0.14
C GLY A 269 5.27 50.52 1.46
N PRO A 270 4.59 50.72 2.59
CA PRO A 270 5.19 50.51 3.90
C PRO A 270 5.55 49.04 4.16
N ASP A 271 4.86 48.08 3.54
CA ASP A 271 5.12 46.64 3.71
C ASP A 271 5.91 46.00 2.54
N ILE A 272 6.30 46.79 1.53
CA ILE A 272 6.98 46.29 0.32
C ILE A 272 8.49 46.50 0.42
N LYS A 273 9.28 45.49 0.02
CA LYS A 273 10.75 45.59 -0.06
C LYS A 273 11.16 46.72 -1.00
N GLN A 274 12.18 47.46 -0.58
CA GLN A 274 12.75 48.52 -1.39
C GLN A 274 13.89 47.96 -2.25
N ASN A 275 14.00 48.49 -3.47
CA ASN A 275 15.08 48.19 -4.41
C ASN A 275 15.23 46.70 -4.79
N ALA A 276 14.17 45.90 -4.65
CA ALA A 276 14.23 44.45 -4.87
C ALA A 276 13.82 44.05 -6.30
N VAL A 277 14.44 42.97 -6.79
CA VAL A 277 14.11 42.34 -8.09
C VAL A 277 13.82 40.88 -7.85
N ILE A 278 12.60 40.46 -8.13
CA ILE A 278 12.16 39.08 -8.01
C ILE A 278 12.17 38.42 -9.39
N ASN A 279 12.79 37.24 -9.48
CA ASN A 279 12.87 36.46 -10.72
C ASN A 279 11.89 35.28 -10.73
N THR A 280 11.23 34.97 -9.61
CA THR A 280 10.14 33.97 -9.57
C THR A 280 9.04 34.39 -10.55
N PRO A 281 8.55 33.50 -11.42
CA PRO A 281 7.42 33.79 -12.28
C PRO A 281 6.16 34.14 -11.48
N ALA A 282 5.44 35.17 -11.91
CA ALA A 282 4.17 35.59 -11.33
C ALA A 282 3.21 36.07 -12.42
N THR A 283 1.93 36.21 -12.09
CA THR A 283 0.85 36.53 -13.03
C THR A 283 -0.12 37.57 -12.48
N LEU A 284 -0.99 38.10 -13.33
CA LEU A 284 -2.08 39.00 -12.91
C LEU A 284 -2.96 38.40 -11.81
N ALA A 285 -3.16 37.07 -11.83
CA ALA A 285 -4.00 36.39 -10.84
C ALA A 285 -3.44 36.53 -9.41
N ASN A 286 -2.14 36.77 -9.27
CA ASN A 286 -1.48 36.95 -7.97
C ASN A 286 -1.80 38.30 -7.30
N ILE A 287 -2.36 39.28 -8.02
CA ILE A 287 -2.61 40.63 -7.47
C ILE A 287 -3.75 40.62 -6.45
N ALA A 288 -4.91 40.05 -6.81
CA ALA A 288 -6.08 40.01 -5.92
C ALA A 288 -5.80 39.41 -4.52
N PRO A 289 -5.19 38.21 -4.38
CA PRO A 289 -4.92 37.61 -3.07
C PRO A 289 -3.86 38.41 -2.30
N THR A 290 -2.93 39.05 -3.01
CA THR A 290 -1.93 39.94 -2.38
C THR A 290 -2.57 41.19 -1.79
N VAL A 291 -3.55 41.77 -2.47
CA VAL A 291 -4.33 42.90 -1.93
C VAL A 291 -5.19 42.44 -0.74
N GLY A 292 -5.80 41.26 -0.83
CA GLY A 292 -6.54 40.64 0.28
C GLY A 292 -5.67 40.48 1.53
N GLU A 293 -4.46 39.98 1.37
CA GLU A 293 -3.47 39.84 2.44
C GLU A 293 -3.09 41.20 3.06
N LEU A 294 -2.72 42.19 2.24
CA LEU A 294 -2.30 43.51 2.72
C LEU A 294 -3.42 44.29 3.42
N MET A 295 -4.68 44.03 3.08
CA MET A 295 -5.85 44.76 3.58
C MET A 295 -6.76 43.90 4.50
N ASP A 296 -6.29 42.72 4.91
CA ASP A 296 -6.93 41.82 5.87
C ASP A 296 -8.32 41.31 5.45
N PHE A 297 -8.47 40.82 4.21
CA PHE A 297 -9.67 40.12 3.74
C PHE A 297 -9.36 38.96 2.79
N GLU A 298 -10.23 37.96 2.75
CA GLU A 298 -10.02 36.75 1.95
C GLU A 298 -10.56 36.89 0.51
N THR A 299 -9.84 36.31 -0.46
CA THR A 299 -10.25 36.18 -1.87
C THR A 299 -10.36 34.69 -2.27
N PRO A 300 -11.34 33.94 -1.73
CA PRO A 300 -11.38 32.48 -1.83
C PRO A 300 -11.53 31.92 -3.26
N SER A 301 -12.00 32.72 -4.22
CA SER A 301 -12.09 32.29 -5.62
C SER A 301 -10.75 32.40 -6.37
N SER A 302 -9.76 33.15 -5.85
CA SER A 302 -8.52 33.45 -6.55
C SER A 302 -7.70 32.18 -6.86
N GLU A 303 -7.24 32.07 -8.10
CA GLU A 303 -6.32 31.03 -8.58
C GLU A 303 -4.85 31.41 -8.35
N GLY A 304 -4.57 32.71 -8.19
CA GLY A 304 -3.23 33.21 -7.86
C GLY A 304 -2.87 33.05 -6.38
N ASN A 305 -1.56 33.06 -6.12
CA ASN A 305 -0.98 33.11 -4.78
C ASN A 305 -0.58 34.54 -4.39
N VAL A 306 -0.49 34.83 -3.10
CA VAL A 306 0.11 36.09 -2.62
C VAL A 306 1.58 36.19 -3.06
N LEU A 307 2.00 37.38 -3.49
CA LEU A 307 3.35 37.70 -3.97
C LEU A 307 4.33 37.88 -2.80
N TRP A 308 4.52 36.87 -1.97
CA TRP A 308 5.24 36.99 -0.71
C TRP A 308 6.69 37.48 -0.83
N GLU A 309 7.36 37.20 -1.95
CA GLU A 309 8.75 37.56 -2.16
C GLU A 309 8.96 39.08 -2.16
N MET A 310 7.92 39.88 -2.46
CA MET A 310 8.00 41.33 -2.44
C MET A 310 7.72 41.96 -1.07
N LEU A 311 7.13 41.22 -0.13
CA LEU A 311 6.80 41.74 1.20
C LEU A 311 8.05 41.76 2.09
N LYS A 312 8.19 42.78 2.96
CA LYS A 312 9.34 42.95 3.86
C LYS A 312 9.53 41.75 4.81
N ASP A 313 8.43 41.09 5.19
CA ASP A 313 8.43 39.92 6.08
C ASP A 313 8.63 38.57 5.35
N GLY A 314 8.68 38.57 4.01
CA GLY A 314 9.06 37.41 3.19
C GLY A 314 8.07 36.24 3.14
N SER A 315 8.43 35.22 2.36
CA SER A 315 7.64 34.02 2.03
C SER A 315 7.42 33.05 3.21
N PRO A 316 6.29 32.30 3.26
CA PRO A 316 5.74 31.74 4.48
C PRO A 316 6.33 30.38 4.89
N LEU A 317 7.65 30.26 4.93
CA LEU A 317 8.33 29.04 5.42
C LEU A 317 9.30 29.29 6.59
N ILE A 318 9.22 30.45 7.23
CA ILE A 318 9.92 30.71 8.49
C ILE A 318 8.93 30.45 9.62
N VAL A 319 9.01 29.28 10.25
CA VAL A 319 8.20 28.92 11.42
C VAL A 319 9.06 29.08 12.67
N ASN A 320 8.83 30.15 13.45
CA ASN A 320 9.66 30.46 14.63
C ASN A 320 9.40 29.56 15.85
N GLN A 321 8.48 28.60 15.76
CA GLN A 321 8.24 27.47 16.66
C GLN A 321 7.08 26.69 16.03
N ALA A 322 7.33 25.52 15.45
CA ALA A 322 6.28 24.64 14.96
C ALA A 322 5.99 23.59 16.05
N ILE A 323 4.75 23.11 16.15
CA ILE A 323 4.41 21.90 16.93
C ILE A 323 3.96 20.79 15.95
N LYS A 324 3.82 19.54 16.42
CA LYS A 324 3.74 18.28 15.65
C LYS A 324 2.85 18.41 14.39
N PRO A 325 3.39 18.26 13.17
CA PRO A 325 2.60 18.21 11.94
C PRO A 325 1.73 16.94 11.89
N SER A 326 0.62 17.01 11.18
CA SER A 326 -0.27 15.88 10.91
C SER A 326 -0.51 15.74 9.41
N VAL A 327 -0.49 14.50 8.92
CA VAL A 327 -0.69 14.15 7.51
C VAL A 327 -1.81 13.12 7.36
N ALA A 328 -2.58 13.24 6.26
CA ALA A 328 -3.57 12.28 5.82
C ALA A 328 -3.53 12.17 4.29
N VAL A 329 -4.03 11.07 3.72
CA VAL A 329 -4.08 10.85 2.27
C VAL A 329 -5.50 10.45 1.86
N SER A 330 -6.02 11.02 0.77
CA SER A 330 -7.27 10.58 0.15
C SER A 330 -7.35 10.98 -1.34
N ASN A 331 -7.96 10.13 -2.20
CA ASN A 331 -8.26 10.41 -3.62
C ASN A 331 -7.13 11.14 -4.39
N ASP A 332 -5.90 10.59 -4.32
CA ASP A 332 -4.66 11.14 -4.91
C ASP A 332 -4.12 12.45 -4.30
N TYR A 333 -4.63 12.88 -3.14
CA TYR A 333 -4.14 14.06 -2.43
C TYR A 333 -3.47 13.68 -1.11
N VAL A 334 -2.35 14.33 -0.85
CA VAL A 334 -1.70 14.39 0.44
C VAL A 334 -2.13 15.67 1.15
N HIS A 335 -2.71 15.53 2.33
CA HIS A 335 -3.20 16.61 3.16
C HIS A 335 -2.27 16.79 4.35
N LEU A 336 -1.74 17.99 4.52
CA LEU A 336 -0.81 18.34 5.57
C LEU A 336 -1.37 19.50 6.37
N VAL A 337 -1.42 19.33 7.69
CA VAL A 337 -1.72 20.43 8.61
C VAL A 337 -0.59 20.62 9.61
N HIS A 338 -0.27 21.86 9.91
CA HIS A 338 0.69 22.19 10.95
C HIS A 338 0.33 23.50 11.65
N MET A 339 0.87 23.69 12.85
CA MET A 339 0.81 24.97 13.54
C MET A 339 2.06 25.81 13.24
N GLY A 340 1.91 27.13 13.12
CA GLY A 340 3.02 28.05 12.93
C GLY A 340 2.74 29.48 13.39
N LYS A 341 3.80 30.26 13.58
CA LYS A 341 3.73 31.64 14.09
C LYS A 341 4.17 32.62 12.99
N ARG A 342 3.27 33.49 12.51
CA ARG A 342 3.56 34.47 11.44
C ARG A 342 3.27 35.93 11.81
N ASP A 343 2.41 36.21 12.79
CA ASP A 343 1.88 37.55 13.14
C ASP A 343 1.91 37.82 14.67
N ARG A 344 2.96 37.34 15.35
CA ARG A 344 3.01 37.18 16.82
C ARG A 344 1.94 36.23 17.41
N SER A 345 1.07 35.65 16.58
CA SER A 345 0.02 34.72 16.99
C SER A 345 0.21 33.31 16.41
N TRP A 346 -0.41 32.33 17.07
CA TRP A 346 -0.40 30.93 16.66
C TRP A 346 -1.50 30.67 15.64
N ASN A 347 -1.13 30.11 14.47
CA ASN A 347 -2.05 29.85 13.37
C ASN A 347 -1.95 28.41 12.89
N ILE A 348 -3.09 27.89 12.44
CA ILE A 348 -3.23 26.56 11.85
C ILE A 348 -3.17 26.70 10.34
N TYR A 349 -2.22 26.02 9.71
CA TYR A 349 -2.00 26.05 8.28
C TYR A 349 -2.30 24.69 7.67
N TYR A 350 -3.10 24.72 6.62
CA TYR A 350 -3.41 23.56 5.80
C TYR A 350 -2.72 23.67 4.44
N MET A 351 -2.20 22.56 3.95
CA MET A 351 -1.66 22.39 2.61
C MET A 351 -2.19 21.10 2.02
N ARG A 352 -2.32 21.08 0.70
CA ARG A 352 -2.50 19.85 -0.06
C ARG A 352 -1.59 19.80 -1.26
N SER A 353 -1.23 18.58 -1.65
CA SER A 353 -0.52 18.28 -2.89
C SER A 353 -1.15 17.07 -3.53
N GLN A 354 -1.09 16.96 -4.86
CA GLN A 354 -1.26 15.65 -5.49
C GLN A 354 -0.15 14.70 -5.04
N VAL A 355 -0.45 13.40 -4.95
CA VAL A 355 0.47 12.32 -4.56
C VAL A 355 1.70 12.25 -5.48
N ASP A 356 1.56 12.67 -6.74
CA ASP A 356 2.67 12.76 -7.69
C ASP A 356 3.61 13.98 -7.47
N GLY A 357 3.27 14.86 -6.52
CA GLY A 357 4.05 16.03 -6.14
C GLY A 357 4.05 17.19 -7.13
N LYS A 358 3.30 17.12 -8.25
CA LYS A 358 3.37 18.15 -9.31
C LYS A 358 2.51 19.38 -9.02
N THR A 359 1.44 19.22 -8.25
CA THR A 359 0.47 20.30 -7.97
C THR A 359 0.38 20.54 -6.47
N ARG A 360 0.83 21.72 -6.01
CA ARG A 360 0.80 22.10 -4.59
C ARG A 360 0.00 23.38 -4.38
N GLN A 361 -0.97 23.33 -3.46
CA GLN A 361 -1.67 24.53 -3.02
C GLN A 361 -0.80 25.34 -2.05
N SER A 362 -0.89 26.67 -2.12
CA SER A 362 -0.31 27.53 -1.08
C SER A 362 -0.93 27.25 0.30
N PRO A 363 -0.17 27.41 1.40
CA PRO A 363 -0.70 27.21 2.73
C PRO A 363 -1.93 28.10 3.00
N VAL A 364 -3.04 27.49 3.40
CA VAL A 364 -4.27 28.17 3.79
C VAL A 364 -4.30 28.30 5.31
N LYS A 365 -4.49 29.52 5.82
CA LYS A 365 -4.74 29.76 7.25
C LYS A 365 -6.17 29.32 7.59
N LEU A 366 -6.33 28.41 8.54
CA LEU A 366 -7.63 27.86 8.91
C LEU A 366 -8.32 28.60 10.06
N ASN A 367 -7.55 29.18 10.99
CA ASN A 367 -8.09 29.84 12.18
C ASN A 367 -8.31 31.34 11.97
N LYS A 368 -9.43 31.87 12.48
CA LYS A 368 -9.84 33.28 12.36
C LYS A 368 -9.18 34.23 13.38
N SER A 369 -8.41 33.75 14.37
CA SER A 369 -7.90 34.60 15.46
C SER A 369 -6.54 34.18 16.03
N GLY A 370 -5.80 35.15 16.57
CA GLY A 370 -4.49 34.97 17.20
C GLY A 370 -4.49 34.35 18.61
N LYS A 371 -5.35 33.35 18.83
CA LYS A 371 -5.49 32.66 20.13
C LYS A 371 -4.45 31.55 20.30
N ILE A 372 -4.24 31.12 21.54
CA ILE A 372 -3.44 29.92 21.84
C ILE A 372 -4.19 28.72 21.26
N CYS A 373 -3.52 27.96 20.40
CA CYS A 373 -4.07 26.77 19.74
C CYS A 373 -3.28 25.52 20.15
N SER A 374 -3.93 24.34 20.08
CA SER A 374 -3.25 23.04 20.20
C SER A 374 -2.76 22.54 18.84
N ASP A 375 -2.13 21.36 18.84
CA ASP A 375 -1.74 20.66 17.63
C ASP A 375 -2.94 20.33 16.76
N PRO A 376 -2.88 20.63 15.46
CA PRO A 376 -3.95 20.29 14.55
C PRO A 376 -3.86 18.84 14.10
N VAL A 377 -5.02 18.21 13.91
CA VAL A 377 -5.15 16.88 13.33
C VAL A 377 -5.90 17.00 12.01
N VAL A 378 -5.41 16.34 10.97
CA VAL A 378 -6.12 16.19 9.69
C VAL A 378 -6.58 14.74 9.52
N VAL A 379 -7.81 14.59 9.07
CA VAL A 379 -8.36 13.31 8.62
C VAL A 379 -9.00 13.50 7.25
N ALA A 380 -8.91 12.49 6.40
CA ALA A 380 -9.44 12.54 5.04
C ALA A 380 -10.08 11.20 4.68
N ASP A 381 -11.20 11.27 3.97
CA ASP A 381 -11.96 10.11 3.50
C ASP A 381 -12.67 10.48 2.19
N GLY A 382 -12.26 9.82 1.11
CA GLY A 382 -12.65 10.17 -0.26
C GLY A 382 -12.38 11.66 -0.55
N HIS A 383 -13.45 12.41 -0.87
CA HIS A 383 -13.36 13.85 -1.14
C HIS A 383 -13.45 14.75 0.10
N ARG A 384 -13.67 14.16 1.28
CA ARG A 384 -13.94 14.88 2.51
C ARG A 384 -12.66 15.03 3.31
N VAL A 385 -12.38 16.25 3.75
CA VAL A 385 -11.23 16.56 4.61
C VAL A 385 -11.75 17.28 5.85
N ALA A 386 -11.27 16.89 7.02
CA ALA A 386 -11.59 17.56 8.27
C ALA A 386 -10.30 17.91 9.00
N VAL A 387 -10.24 19.14 9.52
CA VAL A 387 -9.13 19.62 10.33
C VAL A 387 -9.67 20.15 11.65
N ALA A 388 -9.16 19.59 12.74
CA ALA A 388 -9.55 19.96 14.09
C ALA A 388 -8.36 20.47 14.91
N TRP A 389 -8.62 21.42 15.80
CA TRP A 389 -7.64 21.95 16.75
C TRP A 389 -8.35 22.58 17.95
N SER A 390 -7.70 22.59 19.11
CA SER A 390 -8.24 23.26 20.30
C SER A 390 -7.80 24.71 20.35
N ILE A 391 -8.65 25.59 20.87
CA ILE A 391 -8.36 26.99 21.19
C ILE A 391 -8.58 27.23 22.68
N TYR A 392 -7.76 28.08 23.28
CA TYR A 392 -7.99 28.56 24.65
C TYR A 392 -8.77 29.88 24.61
N GLU A 393 -9.99 29.89 25.16
CA GLU A 393 -10.91 31.03 25.15
C GLU A 393 -11.78 31.04 26.42
N ASP A 394 -11.98 32.21 27.04
CA ASP A 394 -12.82 32.37 28.24
C ASP A 394 -12.40 31.48 29.42
N LEU A 395 -11.09 31.31 29.62
CA LEU A 395 -10.48 30.40 30.61
C LEU A 395 -10.73 28.90 30.36
N LEU A 396 -11.32 28.53 29.24
CA LEU A 396 -11.66 27.15 28.90
C LEU A 396 -10.99 26.73 27.58
N TRP A 397 -10.66 25.45 27.45
CA TRP A 397 -10.33 24.87 26.15
C TRP A 397 -11.61 24.54 25.41
N LYS A 398 -11.68 25.00 24.16
CA LYS A 398 -12.78 24.72 23.24
C LYS A 398 -12.19 24.14 21.98
N VAL A 399 -12.94 23.27 21.32
CA VAL A 399 -12.41 22.68 20.10
C VAL A 399 -13.18 23.13 18.88
N VAL A 400 -12.38 23.48 17.89
CA VAL A 400 -12.77 24.01 16.60
C VAL A 400 -12.49 22.98 15.53
N LEU A 401 -13.43 22.87 14.60
CA LEU A 401 -13.31 22.09 13.39
C LEU A 401 -13.61 22.95 12.19
N ARG A 402 -12.89 22.71 11.10
CA ARG A 402 -13.31 23.05 9.76
C ARG A 402 -13.37 21.79 8.89
N GLN A 403 -14.30 21.80 7.95
CA GLN A 403 -14.53 20.69 7.04
C GLN A 403 -14.47 21.19 5.59
N SER A 404 -14.03 20.32 4.71
CA SER A 404 -14.04 20.48 3.28
C SER A 404 -14.72 19.27 2.65
N SER A 405 -15.55 19.51 1.65
CA SER A 405 -16.21 18.47 0.84
C SER A 405 -15.58 18.32 -0.54
N ASP A 406 -14.46 19.01 -0.81
CA ASP A 406 -13.84 19.15 -2.12
C ASP A 406 -12.31 19.02 -2.06
N ASN A 407 -11.81 18.03 -1.31
CA ASN A 407 -10.38 17.73 -1.12
C ASN A 407 -9.57 18.88 -0.52
N GLY A 408 -10.18 19.72 0.30
CA GLY A 408 -9.53 20.89 0.92
C GLY A 408 -9.44 22.13 0.04
N SER A 409 -10.19 22.20 -1.07
CA SER A 409 -10.23 23.40 -1.91
C SER A 409 -10.96 24.54 -1.21
N THR A 410 -12.09 24.23 -0.58
CA THR A 410 -12.91 25.16 0.18
C THR A 410 -13.19 24.63 1.59
N TRP A 411 -13.38 25.55 2.53
CA TRP A 411 -13.54 25.22 3.95
C TRP A 411 -14.81 25.83 4.52
N SER A 412 -15.52 25.05 5.34
CA SER A 412 -16.64 25.52 6.16
C SER A 412 -16.21 26.66 7.09
N ASP A 413 -17.17 27.35 7.70
CA ASP A 413 -16.90 28.19 8.86
C ASP A 413 -16.35 27.36 10.04
N GLU A 414 -15.68 28.03 10.98
CA GLU A 414 -15.27 27.43 12.25
C GLU A 414 -16.50 26.94 13.02
N LYS A 415 -16.58 25.63 13.24
CA LYS A 415 -17.59 25.02 14.11
C LYS A 415 -16.95 24.71 15.46
N LYS A 416 -17.49 25.29 16.55
CA LYS A 416 -17.14 24.93 17.93
C LYS A 416 -17.99 23.73 18.35
N ILE A 417 -17.35 22.63 18.78
CA ILE A 417 -18.05 21.35 18.98
C ILE A 417 -18.21 21.01 20.46
N VAL A 418 -17.24 21.35 21.32
CA VAL A 418 -17.26 20.98 22.76
C VAL A 418 -16.79 22.15 23.63
N GLN A 419 -17.44 22.34 24.79
CA GLN A 419 -17.03 23.23 25.89
C GLN A 419 -16.57 22.37 27.07
N LEU A 420 -15.33 22.54 27.53
CA LEU A 420 -14.78 21.83 28.68
C LEU A 420 -14.95 22.67 29.95
N GLU A 421 -15.45 22.11 31.06
CA GLU A 421 -15.60 22.82 32.35
C GLU A 421 -14.26 23.03 33.10
N GLU A 422 -14.24 23.93 34.08
CA GLU A 422 -13.06 24.38 34.84
C GLU A 422 -12.18 23.23 35.37
N LEU A 423 -10.94 23.14 34.88
CA LEU A 423 -9.86 22.51 35.65
C LEU A 423 -9.50 23.46 36.79
N SER A 424 -9.96 23.17 38.01
CA SER A 424 -9.66 23.96 39.21
C SER A 424 -8.14 24.20 39.32
N PRO A 425 -7.65 25.45 39.46
CA PRO A 425 -6.25 25.71 39.72
C PRO A 425 -5.93 25.24 41.14
N ILE A 426 -5.15 24.16 41.28
CA ILE A 426 -4.52 23.84 42.56
C ILE A 426 -3.69 25.05 42.97
N GLY A 427 -4.04 25.62 44.13
CA GLY A 427 -3.66 26.97 44.54
C GLY A 427 -2.15 27.24 44.52
N ALA A 428 -1.73 28.10 43.59
CA ALA A 428 -0.56 28.95 43.74
C ALA A 428 -0.81 30.23 42.93
N ASN A 429 -0.48 31.40 43.51
CA ASN A 429 -0.56 32.69 42.83
C ASN A 429 0.37 32.70 41.60
N LEU A 430 -0.18 32.40 40.42
CA LEU A 430 0.53 32.44 39.15
C LEU A 430 0.49 33.88 38.61
N THR A 431 1.65 34.51 38.47
CA THR A 431 1.81 35.73 37.67
C THR A 431 2.17 35.32 36.24
N PRO A 432 1.94 36.17 35.21
CA PRO A 432 2.27 35.83 33.82
C PRO A 432 3.74 35.44 33.59
N GLN A 433 4.63 35.76 34.52
CA GLN A 433 6.05 35.44 34.49
C GLN A 433 6.38 33.99 34.90
N SER A 434 5.48 33.28 35.62
CA SER A 434 5.67 31.88 36.00
C SER A 434 5.21 30.87 34.93
N MET A 435 4.63 31.34 33.81
CA MET A 435 4.25 30.51 32.65
C MET A 435 5.40 30.25 31.65
N PHE A 436 6.57 30.86 31.85
CA PHE A 436 7.69 30.83 30.88
C PHE A 436 8.93 30.03 31.32
N ASN A 437 8.97 29.51 32.55
CA ASN A 437 10.01 28.58 32.99
C ASN A 437 9.47 27.16 32.84
N GLY A 438 10.04 26.40 31.89
CA GLY A 438 9.56 25.12 31.37
C GLY A 438 9.44 23.93 32.33
N ASP A 439 9.25 24.14 33.64
CA ASP A 439 9.07 23.07 34.62
C ASP A 439 7.61 22.96 35.14
N TYR A 440 6.68 23.81 34.68
CA TYR A 440 5.26 23.79 35.10
C TYR A 440 4.24 23.90 33.94
N LEU A 441 4.70 23.73 32.69
CA LEU A 441 3.86 23.69 31.48
C LEU A 441 3.32 22.27 31.13
N GLU A 442 3.62 21.25 31.95
CA GLU A 442 3.19 19.86 31.72
C GLU A 442 1.73 19.53 32.08
N LEU A 443 0.96 20.53 32.53
CA LEU A 443 -0.38 20.33 33.11
C LEU A 443 -1.54 20.69 32.18
N VAL A 444 -1.29 21.21 30.96
CA VAL A 444 -2.37 21.55 30.01
C VAL A 444 -1.98 21.29 28.54
N TRP A 445 -1.38 20.14 28.27
CA TRP A 445 -1.36 19.53 26.93
C TRP A 445 -2.34 18.36 26.91
N ASN A 446 -3.62 18.67 27.08
CA ASN A 446 -4.64 17.69 26.78
C ASN A 446 -4.99 17.87 25.29
N ASN A 447 -4.33 17.10 24.43
CA ASN A 447 -4.81 16.86 23.07
C ASN A 447 -6.17 16.15 23.20
N PHE A 448 -7.26 16.92 23.23
CA PHE A 448 -8.62 16.37 23.29
C PHE A 448 -9.10 15.99 21.88
N LEU A 449 -9.77 14.83 21.78
CA LEU A 449 -10.12 14.07 20.57
C LEU A 449 -11.12 14.78 19.64
N PHE A 450 -10.85 14.79 18.33
CA PHE A 450 -11.85 15.07 17.27
C PHE A 450 -11.69 14.07 16.14
N PHE A 451 -12.67 13.19 15.99
CA PHE A 451 -12.67 12.18 14.95
C PHE A 451 -14.08 12.04 14.39
N MET A 452 -14.17 11.91 13.07
CA MET A 452 -15.40 11.58 12.35
C MET A 452 -15.36 10.09 11.99
N SER A 453 -16.38 9.34 12.40
CA SER A 453 -16.73 8.08 11.73
C SER A 453 -18.19 8.19 11.26
N HIS A 454 -18.47 7.76 10.02
CA HIS A 454 -19.84 7.65 9.49
C HIS A 454 -20.75 8.88 9.73
N ASN A 455 -20.25 10.10 9.51
CA ASN A 455 -20.98 11.37 9.73
C ASN A 455 -21.44 11.62 11.19
N ARG A 456 -20.86 10.95 12.20
CA ARG A 456 -21.09 11.23 13.63
C ARG A 456 -19.81 11.67 14.35
N PHE A 457 -19.99 12.57 15.32
CA PHE A 457 -18.93 13.00 16.24
C PHE A 457 -18.92 12.06 17.45
N LEU A 458 -17.81 11.36 17.68
CA LEU A 458 -17.65 10.46 18.83
C LEU A 458 -17.18 11.17 20.11
N GLY A 459 -16.78 12.44 20.00
CA GLY A 459 -16.26 13.22 21.14
C GLY A 459 -17.26 13.43 22.28
N GLU A 460 -18.57 13.46 21.99
CA GLU A 460 -19.61 13.58 23.03
C GLU A 460 -19.81 12.25 23.80
N GLU A 461 -19.85 11.10 23.11
CA GLU A 461 -20.01 9.78 23.75
C GLU A 461 -18.81 9.38 24.62
N LEU A 462 -17.59 9.79 24.25
CA LEU A 462 -16.35 9.54 25.03
C LEU A 462 -16.33 10.29 26.37
N LEU A 463 -16.89 11.51 26.41
CA LEU A 463 -16.92 12.38 27.60
C LEU A 463 -18.06 12.01 28.57
N GLU A 464 -19.12 11.40 28.05
CA GLU A 464 -20.25 10.89 28.84
C GLU A 464 -20.00 9.48 29.41
N SER A 465 -18.98 8.76 28.93
CA SER A 465 -18.67 7.40 29.37
C SER A 465 -18.04 7.37 30.78
N SER A 466 -18.60 6.55 31.68
CA SER A 466 -18.05 6.32 33.02
C SER A 466 -16.69 5.61 33.02
N ALA A 467 -16.32 4.96 31.91
CA ALA A 467 -15.01 4.33 31.73
C ALA A 467 -13.88 5.37 31.62
N ILE A 468 -14.21 6.58 31.17
CA ILE A 468 -13.25 7.63 30.78
C ILE A 468 -13.38 8.91 31.65
N GLN A 469 -14.51 9.13 32.33
CA GLN A 469 -14.72 10.28 33.22
C GLN A 469 -13.72 10.37 34.39
N GLY A 470 -13.09 11.54 34.54
CA GLY A 470 -12.41 11.98 35.78
C GLY A 470 -10.94 11.60 35.96
N LYS A 471 -10.22 11.18 34.91
CA LYS A 471 -8.82 10.71 35.03
C LYS A 471 -7.85 11.48 34.13
N HIS A 472 -6.65 11.76 34.65
CA HIS A 472 -5.56 12.51 34.02
C HIS A 472 -4.96 11.80 32.77
N MET A 473 -5.72 11.74 31.67
CA MET A 473 -5.29 11.16 30.40
C MET A 473 -4.41 12.14 29.64
N LYS A 474 -3.36 11.62 28.99
CA LYS A 474 -2.47 12.38 28.10
C LYS A 474 -2.34 11.69 26.73
N CYS A 475 -2.20 12.50 25.69
CA CYS A 475 -2.02 12.13 24.27
C CYS A 475 -2.85 10.92 23.79
N PRO A 476 -4.20 10.97 23.84
CA PRO A 476 -5.02 9.92 23.27
C PRO A 476 -4.85 9.84 21.75
N THR A 477 -4.79 8.62 21.23
CA THR A 477 -4.80 8.28 19.80
C THR A 477 -5.97 7.34 19.50
N LEU A 478 -6.54 7.46 18.31
CA LEU A 478 -7.73 6.71 17.89
C LEU A 478 -7.56 6.22 16.45
N VAL A 479 -8.05 5.01 16.21
CA VAL A 479 -8.28 4.47 14.88
C VAL A 479 -9.69 3.88 14.80
N SER A 480 -10.37 4.07 13.68
CA SER A 480 -11.67 3.45 13.42
C SER A 480 -11.47 2.42 12.31
N HIS A 481 -11.91 1.20 12.56
CA HIS A 481 -11.84 0.11 11.60
C HIS A 481 -13.06 -0.81 11.79
N ASP A 482 -13.70 -1.22 10.70
CA ASP A 482 -14.92 -2.05 10.73
C ASP A 482 -16.03 -1.59 11.67
N SER A 483 -16.27 -0.27 11.70
CA SER A 483 -17.24 0.38 12.60
C SER A 483 -16.91 0.28 14.10
N VAL A 484 -15.78 -0.33 14.46
CA VAL A 484 -15.22 -0.33 15.81
C VAL A 484 -14.24 0.84 15.95
N ASN A 485 -14.32 1.54 17.07
CA ASN A 485 -13.40 2.62 17.41
C ASN A 485 -12.45 2.13 18.48
N HIS A 486 -11.15 2.27 18.25
CA HIS A 486 -10.08 1.84 19.14
C HIS A 486 -9.34 3.06 19.66
N VAL A 487 -9.06 3.11 20.97
CA VAL A 487 -8.37 4.23 21.61
C VAL A 487 -7.22 3.74 22.45
N SER A 488 -6.06 4.39 22.31
CA SER A 488 -4.93 4.23 23.22
C SER A 488 -4.50 5.57 23.81
N TYR A 489 -4.14 5.60 25.08
CA TYR A 489 -3.71 6.81 25.80
C TYR A 489 -2.80 6.43 26.97
N TYR A 490 -2.15 7.42 27.59
CA TYR A 490 -1.38 7.18 28.81
C TYR A 490 -1.90 7.98 30.01
N LYS A 491 -1.72 7.41 31.20
CA LYS A 491 -2.03 8.07 32.48
C LYS A 491 -1.08 7.59 33.57
N TYR A 492 -0.92 8.41 34.60
CA TYR A 492 -0.13 8.01 35.77
C TYR A 492 -0.87 6.90 36.51
N ASP A 493 -0.21 5.77 36.70
CA ASP A 493 -0.73 4.65 37.46
C ASP A 493 -0.07 4.61 38.85
N TYR A 494 -0.88 4.77 39.88
CA TYR A 494 -0.41 4.74 41.26
C TYR A 494 -0.03 3.34 41.73
N GLU A 495 -0.47 2.27 41.04
CA GLU A 495 -0.07 0.90 41.35
C GLU A 495 1.37 0.61 40.90
N THR A 496 1.76 1.08 39.71
CA THR A 496 3.11 0.89 39.17
C THR A 496 4.07 2.01 39.58
N GLY A 497 3.55 3.19 39.89
CA GLY A 497 4.33 4.37 40.28
C GLY A 497 4.96 5.11 39.09
N GLY A 498 4.39 4.96 37.89
CA GLY A 498 4.86 5.58 36.65
C GLY A 498 3.72 5.84 35.65
N TRP A 499 4.04 6.41 34.50
CA TRP A 499 3.09 6.55 33.39
C TRP A 499 2.92 5.23 32.64
N GLU A 500 1.67 4.83 32.37
CA GLU A 500 1.34 3.57 31.71
C GLU A 500 0.35 3.79 30.56
N ILE A 501 0.40 2.91 29.56
CA ILE A 501 -0.49 2.89 28.40
C ILE A 501 -1.76 2.08 28.69
N PHE A 502 -2.90 2.64 28.28
CA PHE A 502 -4.23 2.05 28.39
C PHE A 502 -4.88 1.96 27.02
N TYR A 503 -5.79 1.00 26.88
CA TYR A 503 -6.56 0.72 25.66
C TYR A 503 -8.04 0.52 25.97
N THR A 504 -8.93 0.96 25.07
CA THR A 504 -10.37 0.66 25.09
C THR A 504 -10.94 0.69 23.67
N SER A 505 -12.11 0.06 23.45
CA SER A 505 -12.82 0.07 22.19
C SER A 505 -14.35 0.26 22.34
N ASN A 506 -15.00 0.61 21.24
CA ASN A 506 -16.46 0.77 21.14
C ASN A 506 -16.96 0.36 19.74
N ASP A 507 -17.82 -0.64 19.69
CA ASP A 507 -18.45 -1.22 18.49
C ASP A 507 -19.82 -0.58 18.15
N GLY A 508 -20.18 0.51 18.81
CA GLY A 508 -21.48 1.17 18.70
C GLY A 508 -22.49 0.77 19.77
N THR A 509 -22.16 -0.20 20.65
CA THR A 509 -22.99 -0.57 21.81
C THR A 509 -22.57 0.12 23.11
N GLY A 510 -21.38 0.74 23.14
CA GLY A 510 -20.82 1.44 24.28
C GLY A 510 -19.31 1.19 24.42
N TRP A 511 -18.64 2.01 25.23
CA TRP A 511 -17.21 1.85 25.52
C TRP A 511 -16.96 0.70 26.49
N LEU A 512 -15.98 -0.15 26.16
CA LEU A 512 -15.46 -1.17 27.07
C LEU A 512 -14.64 -0.52 28.21
N ASP A 513 -14.47 -1.27 29.30
CA ASP A 513 -13.56 -0.86 30.38
C ASP A 513 -12.12 -0.75 29.88
N ALA A 514 -11.42 0.31 30.29
CA ALA A 514 -10.05 0.56 29.85
C ALA A 514 -9.06 -0.47 30.44
N LEU A 515 -8.38 -1.20 29.57
CA LEU A 515 -7.36 -2.19 29.88
C LEU A 515 -5.98 -1.52 29.97
N ARG A 516 -5.21 -1.81 31.04
CA ARG A 516 -3.79 -1.45 31.13
C ARG A 516 -2.96 -2.42 30.29
N ILE A 517 -2.23 -1.95 29.28
CA ILE A 517 -1.47 -2.82 28.36
C ILE A 517 0.03 -2.81 28.62
N THR A 518 0.54 -1.90 29.43
CA THR A 518 1.94 -1.85 29.90
C THR A 518 2.05 -2.10 31.41
N ASN A 519 3.22 -2.53 31.85
CA ASN A 519 3.56 -2.71 33.26
C ASN A 519 5.06 -2.43 33.43
N SER A 520 5.44 -1.17 33.19
CA SER A 520 6.85 -0.77 33.14
C SER A 520 7.34 -0.39 34.55
N PRO A 521 8.59 -0.72 34.92
CA PRO A 521 9.20 -0.18 36.14
C PRO A 521 9.51 1.34 36.04
N LYS A 522 9.24 1.95 34.88
CA LYS A 522 9.49 3.35 34.52
C LYS A 522 8.33 3.87 33.66
N ASP A 523 8.51 5.01 32.99
CA ASP A 523 7.44 5.68 32.26
C ASP A 523 7.26 5.11 30.84
N SER A 524 6.00 4.84 30.50
CA SER A 524 5.48 4.54 29.16
C SER A 524 4.57 5.70 28.72
N ILE A 525 4.92 6.36 27.61
CA ILE A 525 4.27 7.59 27.14
C ILE A 525 4.08 7.60 25.62
N ASP A 526 3.32 8.58 25.15
CA ASP A 526 3.13 8.92 23.73
C ASP A 526 2.77 7.71 22.84
N PRO A 527 1.64 7.03 23.13
CA PRO A 527 1.21 5.90 22.32
C PRO A 527 0.72 6.37 20.94
N SER A 528 0.84 5.49 19.94
CA SER A 528 0.20 5.61 18.64
C SER A 528 -0.45 4.27 18.28
N ILE A 529 -1.64 4.35 17.68
CA ILE A 529 -2.48 3.18 17.37
C ILE A 529 -2.79 3.10 15.88
N ALA A 530 -2.76 1.89 15.33
CA ALA A 530 -3.28 1.55 14.01
C ALA A 530 -4.14 0.27 14.12
N ALA A 531 -5.05 0.06 13.18
CA ALA A 531 -5.85 -1.14 13.10
C ALA A 531 -6.09 -1.49 11.62
N ASP A 532 -6.23 -2.78 11.37
CA ASP A 532 -6.60 -3.39 10.09
C ASP A 532 -7.55 -4.57 10.34
N ASP A 533 -7.90 -5.29 9.28
CA ASP A 533 -8.90 -6.37 9.30
C ASP A 533 -8.50 -7.53 10.23
N TYR A 534 -7.25 -7.56 10.70
CA TYR A 534 -6.69 -8.66 11.49
C TYR A 534 -6.43 -8.27 12.94
N ALA A 535 -5.85 -7.10 13.17
CA ALA A 535 -5.38 -6.72 14.49
C ALA A 535 -5.41 -5.22 14.78
N VAL A 536 -5.34 -4.92 16.07
CA VAL A 536 -5.09 -3.60 16.61
C VAL A 536 -3.63 -3.54 17.07
N HIS A 537 -2.93 -2.50 16.66
CA HIS A 537 -1.51 -2.32 16.83
C HIS A 537 -1.24 -1.06 17.66
N VAL A 538 -0.42 -1.17 18.71
CA VAL A 538 -0.04 -0.04 19.56
C VAL A 538 1.48 0.03 19.70
N VAL A 539 2.03 1.21 19.40
CA VAL A 539 3.42 1.57 19.69
C VAL A 539 3.48 2.67 20.74
N TRP A 540 4.55 2.72 21.54
CA TRP A 540 4.76 3.76 22.55
C TRP A 540 6.24 3.96 22.86
N ALA A 541 6.58 5.06 23.52
CA ALA A 541 7.93 5.30 24.05
C ALA A 541 8.03 4.83 25.50
N ASP A 542 9.03 4.02 25.83
CA ASP A 542 9.20 3.40 27.16
C ASP A 542 10.62 3.58 27.68
N SER A 543 10.75 3.94 28.96
CA SER A 543 12.03 4.22 29.61
C SER A 543 12.55 3.10 30.51
N ARG A 544 11.98 1.88 30.44
CA ARG A 544 12.35 0.73 31.28
C ARG A 544 13.85 0.38 31.24
N ASP A 545 14.52 0.66 30.13
CA ASP A 545 15.93 0.31 29.89
C ASP A 545 16.91 1.48 30.17
N GLY A 546 16.43 2.56 30.81
CA GLY A 546 17.25 3.71 31.24
C GLY A 546 17.28 4.88 30.25
N HIS A 547 16.83 4.65 29.02
CA HIS A 547 16.57 5.66 27.98
C HIS A 547 15.21 5.33 27.35
N PHE A 548 14.54 6.31 26.73
CA PHE A 548 13.32 6.03 25.99
C PHE A 548 13.63 5.23 24.73
N GLU A 549 12.88 4.17 24.51
CA GLU A 549 12.92 3.31 23.33
C GLU A 549 11.49 3.05 22.84
N VAL A 550 11.32 2.79 21.55
CA VAL A 550 10.00 2.50 20.96
C VAL A 550 9.68 1.03 21.16
N TYR A 551 8.52 0.75 21.74
CA TYR A 551 7.97 -0.60 21.91
C TYR A 551 6.66 -0.78 21.16
N TYR A 552 6.31 -2.03 20.93
CA TYR A 552 5.16 -2.47 20.15
C TYR A 552 4.43 -3.62 20.84
N LYS A 553 3.10 -3.62 20.73
CA LYS A 553 2.20 -4.74 20.98
C LYS A 553 1.06 -4.76 19.96
N ARG A 554 0.46 -5.92 19.76
CA ARG A 554 -0.81 -6.07 19.04
C ARG A 554 -1.82 -6.91 19.80
N SER A 555 -3.06 -6.82 19.37
CA SER A 555 -4.18 -7.62 19.84
C SER A 555 -5.13 -7.94 18.69
N PHE A 556 -5.58 -9.19 18.61
CA PHE A 556 -6.51 -9.66 17.56
C PHE A 556 -7.98 -9.57 17.99
N ASP A 557 -8.24 -9.42 19.29
CA ASP A 557 -9.60 -9.37 19.88
C ASP A 557 -9.81 -8.12 20.76
N GLY A 558 -8.79 -7.29 20.93
CA GLY A 558 -8.76 -6.14 21.83
C GLY A 558 -8.60 -6.49 23.31
N THR A 559 -8.64 -7.78 23.70
CA THR A 559 -8.61 -8.20 25.11
C THR A 559 -7.30 -8.88 25.51
N GLN A 560 -6.70 -9.65 24.60
CA GLN A 560 -5.40 -10.30 24.78
C GLN A 560 -4.34 -9.60 23.95
N TRP A 561 -3.23 -9.25 24.59
CA TRP A 561 -2.14 -8.49 23.96
C TRP A 561 -0.85 -9.29 23.96
N THR A 562 -0.08 -9.19 22.88
CA THR A 562 1.24 -9.82 22.79
C THR A 562 2.21 -9.29 23.84
N GLU A 563 3.33 -10.00 24.03
CA GLU A 563 4.46 -9.47 24.79
C GLU A 563 5.03 -8.20 24.16
N ALA A 564 5.59 -7.32 24.99
CA ALA A 564 6.15 -6.05 24.52
C ALA A 564 7.45 -6.30 23.74
N ARG A 565 7.51 -5.84 22.49
CA ARG A 565 8.70 -5.91 21.64
C ARG A 565 9.35 -4.54 21.49
N GLN A 566 10.66 -4.44 21.72
CA GLN A 566 11.43 -3.24 21.42
C GLN A 566 11.71 -3.16 19.91
N LEU A 567 11.45 -2.01 19.29
CA LEU A 567 11.67 -1.77 17.85
C LEU A 567 12.91 -0.93 17.55
N SER A 568 13.21 0.11 18.35
CA SER A 568 14.25 1.09 18.00
C SER A 568 15.68 0.66 18.32
N ALA A 569 15.92 0.08 19.50
CA ALA A 569 17.24 -0.29 20.03
C ALA A 569 18.33 0.79 19.83
N SER A 570 18.00 2.06 20.10
CA SER A 570 18.86 3.22 19.80
C SER A 570 20.07 3.36 20.73
N GLY A 571 19.91 2.98 22.00
CA GLY A 571 20.90 3.20 23.06
C GLY A 571 21.14 4.67 23.45
N ALA A 572 20.38 5.61 22.89
CA ALA A 572 20.58 7.06 23.07
C ALA A 572 19.27 7.86 23.23
N GLY A 573 18.11 7.25 22.96
CA GLY A 573 16.78 7.84 23.07
C GLY A 573 16.00 7.78 21.76
N ALA A 574 14.77 7.28 21.82
CA ALA A 574 13.81 7.24 20.73
C ALA A 574 12.43 7.70 21.23
N TRP A 575 11.80 8.64 20.51
CA TRP A 575 10.60 9.35 20.96
C TRP A 575 9.56 9.51 19.85
N ASN A 576 8.36 9.97 20.23
CA ASN A 576 7.29 10.35 19.30
C ASN A 576 6.98 9.30 18.21
N PRO A 577 6.75 8.02 18.58
CA PRO A 577 6.45 7.01 17.59
C PRO A 577 5.11 7.29 16.90
N ALA A 578 5.01 6.94 15.63
CA ALA A 578 3.76 6.91 14.89
C ALA A 578 3.70 5.63 14.05
N ILE A 579 2.55 4.95 14.07
CA ILE A 579 2.30 3.72 13.33
C ILE A 579 1.22 3.94 12.27
N VAL A 580 1.35 3.26 11.13
CA VAL A 580 0.30 3.14 10.11
C VAL A 580 0.21 1.69 9.65
N SER A 581 -1.02 1.21 9.45
CA SER A 581 -1.28 -0.04 8.74
C SER A 581 -1.53 0.25 7.27
N THR A 582 -0.99 -0.59 6.41
CA THR A 582 -1.01 -0.45 4.96
C THR A 582 -1.30 -1.81 4.34
N PRO A 583 -1.72 -1.85 3.07
CA PRO A 583 -1.85 -3.12 2.35
C PRO A 583 -0.52 -3.91 2.22
N LYS A 584 0.64 -3.29 2.48
CA LYS A 584 1.97 -3.92 2.51
C LYS A 584 2.43 -4.32 3.91
N GLY A 585 1.57 -4.20 4.91
CA GLY A 585 1.88 -4.45 6.33
C GLY A 585 1.96 -3.18 7.15
N LEU A 586 2.81 -3.16 8.17
CA LEU A 586 2.91 -2.05 9.14
C LEU A 586 4.16 -1.23 8.90
N ALA A 587 4.06 0.08 9.11
CA ALA A 587 5.21 0.96 9.20
C ALA A 587 5.18 1.75 10.51
N VAL A 588 6.31 1.79 11.19
CA VAL A 588 6.51 2.61 12.40
C VAL A 588 7.64 3.59 12.14
N ILE A 589 7.40 4.85 12.49
CA ILE A 589 8.39 5.93 12.43
C ILE A 589 8.58 6.56 13.80
N TRP A 590 9.78 7.07 14.08
CA TRP A 590 10.09 7.76 15.33
C TRP A 590 11.27 8.72 15.16
N GLU A 591 11.48 9.60 16.13
CA GLU A 591 12.72 10.38 16.21
C GLU A 591 13.77 9.63 17.04
N ASP A 592 15.00 9.55 16.55
CA ASP A 592 16.06 8.70 17.10
C ASP A 592 17.38 9.47 17.30
N TYR A 593 17.96 9.34 18.49
CA TYR A 593 19.16 10.07 18.91
C TYR A 593 20.46 9.24 18.84
N ARG A 594 20.47 8.05 18.23
CA ARG A 594 21.64 7.13 18.18
C ARG A 594 22.93 7.75 17.62
N HIS A 595 22.83 8.86 16.89
CA HIS A 595 23.97 9.60 16.32
C HIS A 595 24.16 11.01 16.91
N GLY A 596 23.57 11.29 18.08
CA GLY A 596 23.72 12.55 18.81
C GLY A 596 22.86 13.71 18.31
N ILE A 597 22.34 13.65 17.08
CA ILE A 597 21.28 14.50 16.56
C ILE A 597 20.04 13.65 16.25
N ALA A 598 18.85 14.12 16.63
CA ALA A 598 17.61 13.44 16.27
C ALA A 598 17.46 13.34 14.75
N GLN A 599 17.21 12.13 14.26
CA GLN A 599 16.83 11.82 12.87
C GLN A 599 15.51 11.05 12.88
N ILE A 600 14.77 11.08 11.78
CA ILE A 600 13.56 10.24 11.65
C ILE A 600 13.95 8.87 11.12
N TYR A 601 13.67 7.85 11.92
CA TYR A 601 13.85 6.45 11.55
C TYR A 601 12.52 5.81 11.19
N LYS A 602 12.59 4.79 10.36
CA LYS A 602 11.47 3.89 10.03
C LYS A 602 11.86 2.44 10.24
N ILE A 603 10.85 1.62 10.48
CA ILE A 603 10.90 0.16 10.48
C ILE A 603 9.59 -0.35 9.88
N THR A 604 9.65 -1.44 9.15
CA THR A 604 8.47 -2.02 8.49
C THR A 604 8.30 -3.48 8.89
N SER A 605 7.05 -3.95 8.87
CA SER A 605 6.70 -5.35 9.07
C SER A 605 5.75 -5.78 7.96
N ILE A 606 6.03 -6.94 7.37
CA ILE A 606 5.26 -7.52 6.27
C ILE A 606 4.24 -8.56 6.78
N ASP A 607 4.31 -8.93 8.06
CA ASP A 607 3.60 -10.05 8.69
C ASP A 607 2.77 -9.59 9.91
N GLY A 608 2.20 -8.38 9.81
CA GLY A 608 1.33 -7.79 10.84
C GLY A 608 2.05 -7.48 12.15
N GLY A 609 3.36 -7.32 12.14
CA GLY A 609 4.21 -6.99 13.29
C GLY A 609 4.80 -8.19 14.03
N THR A 610 4.81 -9.38 13.41
CA THR A 610 5.45 -10.58 13.98
C THR A 610 6.96 -10.51 13.85
N THR A 611 7.46 -10.08 12.70
CA THR A 611 8.86 -9.75 12.43
C THR A 611 8.95 -8.33 11.90
N TRP A 612 10.12 -7.73 12.02
CA TRP A 612 10.36 -6.33 11.67
C TRP A 612 11.71 -6.21 10.97
N SER A 613 11.80 -5.30 10.00
CA SER A 613 13.05 -4.95 9.32
C SER A 613 14.07 -4.34 10.30
N ASP A 614 15.29 -4.09 9.83
CA ASP A 614 16.22 -3.25 10.60
C ASP A 614 15.76 -1.77 10.57
N PRO A 615 15.93 -1.01 11.68
CA PRO A 615 15.69 0.42 11.69
C PRO A 615 16.61 1.18 10.72
N GLU A 616 16.01 1.97 9.82
CA GLU A 616 16.75 2.79 8.86
C GLU A 616 16.26 4.26 8.84
N PRO A 617 17.12 5.25 8.56
CA PRO A 617 16.70 6.64 8.48
C PRO A 617 15.79 6.87 7.26
N VAL A 618 14.65 7.55 7.45
CA VAL A 618 13.74 7.95 6.36
C VAL A 618 14.49 8.79 5.32
N LYS A 619 15.31 9.72 5.79
CA LYS A 619 16.19 10.56 4.96
C LYS A 619 17.36 11.06 5.78
N SER A 620 18.58 10.89 5.27
CA SER A 620 19.78 11.40 5.94
C SER A 620 19.81 12.93 5.91
N SER A 621 20.01 13.55 7.08
CA SER A 621 20.10 15.00 7.25
C SER A 621 21.19 15.37 8.25
N ASN A 622 21.83 16.53 8.04
CA ASN A 622 22.75 17.11 9.02
C ASN A 622 22.02 18.01 10.04
N TYR A 623 20.69 18.04 9.98
CA TYR A 623 19.83 18.88 10.79
C TYR A 623 19.05 18.06 11.80
N HIS A 624 18.60 18.71 12.87
CA HIS A 624 17.80 18.08 13.91
C HIS A 624 16.36 17.85 13.41
N CYS A 625 15.92 16.59 13.35
CA CYS A 625 14.61 16.19 12.83
C CYS A 625 13.76 15.54 13.93
N VAL A 626 12.58 16.09 14.21
CA VAL A 626 11.71 15.69 15.34
C VAL A 626 10.22 15.73 14.98
N ASN A 627 9.38 15.20 15.87
CA ASN A 627 7.91 15.22 15.80
C ASN A 627 7.36 14.67 14.48
N PRO A 628 7.65 13.40 14.14
CA PRO A 628 7.21 12.85 12.88
C PRO A 628 5.73 12.42 12.91
N SER A 629 5.10 12.37 11.74
CA SER A 629 3.77 11.82 11.49
C SER A 629 3.79 11.11 10.13
N VAL A 630 2.97 10.05 9.99
CA VAL A 630 2.93 9.21 8.79
C VAL A 630 1.49 8.94 8.39
N ALA A 631 1.27 8.87 7.08
CA ALA A 631 0.07 8.31 6.47
C ALA A 631 0.50 7.45 5.27
N ALA A 632 -0.37 6.57 4.79
CA ALA A 632 -0.13 5.77 3.60
C ALA A 632 -1.22 6.03 2.56
N ASP A 633 -0.88 5.89 1.28
CA ASP A 633 -1.89 5.78 0.22
C ASP A 633 -2.40 4.34 0.07
N THR A 634 -3.34 4.14 -0.86
CA THR A 634 -3.94 2.83 -1.16
C THR A 634 -2.94 1.83 -1.76
N LYS A 635 -1.78 2.29 -2.24
CA LYS A 635 -0.70 1.41 -2.72
C LYS A 635 0.27 1.00 -1.61
N GLY A 636 0.09 1.55 -0.40
CA GLY A 636 1.00 1.35 0.73
C GLY A 636 2.27 2.21 0.66
N ASP A 637 2.34 3.23 -0.20
CA ASP A 637 3.43 4.20 -0.16
C ASP A 637 3.27 5.12 1.05
N LEU A 638 4.37 5.37 1.77
CA LEU A 638 4.33 6.15 3.01
C LEU A 638 4.60 7.63 2.72
N PHE A 639 3.83 8.50 3.36
CA PHE A 639 4.04 9.95 3.39
C PHE A 639 4.45 10.34 4.80
N VAL A 640 5.75 10.57 4.98
CA VAL A 640 6.33 10.91 6.27
C VAL A 640 6.54 12.41 6.35
N VAL A 641 5.98 13.05 7.38
CA VAL A 641 6.14 14.48 7.65
C VAL A 641 6.85 14.69 8.97
N TRP A 642 7.76 15.67 9.04
CA TRP A 642 8.50 15.97 10.26
C TRP A 642 8.96 17.42 10.33
N GLN A 643 9.41 17.83 11.50
CA GLN A 643 10.01 19.14 11.72
C GLN A 643 11.52 19.04 11.63
N GLN A 644 12.16 19.99 10.94
CA GLN A 644 13.61 20.08 10.84
C GLN A 644 14.12 21.46 11.25
N TYR A 645 15.09 21.50 12.15
CA TYR A 645 15.76 22.73 12.58
C TYR A 645 17.01 23.00 11.76
N LYS A 646 17.03 24.11 11.02
CA LYS A 646 18.21 24.56 10.27
C LYS A 646 18.99 25.60 11.07
N TYR A 647 20.23 25.25 11.42
CA TYR A 647 21.11 26.06 12.26
C TYR A 647 21.50 27.40 11.60
N GLU A 648 21.56 27.45 10.27
CA GLU A 648 21.99 28.65 9.53
C GLU A 648 20.94 29.75 9.53
N THR A 649 19.67 29.37 9.62
CA THR A 649 18.52 30.27 9.66
C THR A 649 17.88 30.36 11.04
N GLU A 650 18.39 29.61 12.02
CA GLU A 650 17.83 29.45 13.37
C GLU A 650 16.31 29.17 13.36
N SER A 651 15.83 28.37 12.39
CA SER A 651 14.40 28.25 12.08
C SER A 651 13.95 26.80 11.89
N TRP A 652 12.68 26.53 12.21
CA TRP A 652 12.02 25.24 11.99
C TRP A 652 11.30 25.19 10.63
N PHE A 653 11.40 24.05 9.97
CA PHE A 653 10.76 23.75 8.68
C PHE A 653 9.94 22.48 8.77
N ILE A 654 8.79 22.44 8.10
CA ILE A 654 8.05 21.19 7.88
C ILE A 654 8.57 20.55 6.60
N ASN A 655 8.96 19.28 6.69
CA ASN A 655 9.38 18.46 5.55
C ASN A 655 8.35 17.36 5.32
N ILE A 656 8.31 16.87 4.09
CA ILE A 656 7.53 15.72 3.68
C ILE A 656 8.39 14.86 2.76
N GLU A 657 8.38 13.55 2.96
CA GLU A 657 9.00 12.57 2.08
C GLU A 657 7.97 11.51 1.70
N LYS A 658 7.88 11.22 0.39
CA LYS A 658 7.24 10.00 -0.10
C LYS A 658 8.27 8.87 -0.05
N VAL A 659 8.03 7.86 0.76
CA VAL A 659 8.86 6.65 0.84
C VAL A 659 8.20 5.57 0.01
N ILE A 660 8.75 5.36 -1.19
CA ILE A 660 8.29 4.31 -2.11
C ILE A 660 8.80 2.97 -1.58
N THR A 661 7.90 2.02 -1.44
CA THR A 661 8.26 0.62 -1.18
C THR A 661 8.65 -0.04 -2.50
N PRO A 662 9.80 -0.72 -2.62
CA PRO A 662 10.26 -1.30 -3.89
C PRO A 662 9.24 -2.27 -4.50
N GLU A 663 9.08 -2.25 -5.83
CA GLU A 663 8.51 -3.32 -6.67
C GLU A 663 9.63 -4.30 -7.07
N ALA A 664 9.42 -5.58 -7.39
CA ALA A 664 8.51 -6.65 -7.00
C ALA A 664 9.28 -7.94 -7.39
N ASN A 665 9.47 -8.88 -6.47
CA ASN A 665 9.72 -10.27 -6.85
C ASN A 665 9.06 -11.13 -5.78
N LEU A 666 8.08 -11.92 -6.20
CA LEU A 666 7.41 -12.88 -5.37
C LEU A 666 8.43 -13.91 -4.87
N LYS A 667 8.69 -13.89 -3.56
CA LYS A 667 9.67 -14.76 -2.93
C LYS A 667 8.99 -15.75 -2.01
N TYR A 668 9.29 -17.03 -2.22
CA TYR A 668 9.02 -18.07 -1.24
C TYR A 668 9.60 -17.67 0.13
N GLN A 669 8.75 -17.66 1.15
CA GLN A 669 9.15 -17.45 2.54
C GLN A 669 9.18 -18.77 3.30
N ASN A 670 8.09 -19.55 3.21
CA ASN A 670 7.94 -20.77 4.00
C ASN A 670 6.83 -21.69 3.46
N SER A 671 6.72 -22.90 4.01
CA SER A 671 5.62 -23.83 3.78
C SER A 671 5.41 -24.72 5.00
N VAL A 672 4.15 -24.88 5.42
CA VAL A 672 3.81 -25.44 6.74
C VAL A 672 3.35 -26.90 6.68
N LEU A 673 2.62 -27.27 5.64
CA LEU A 673 2.10 -28.62 5.44
C LEU A 673 2.52 -29.10 4.06
N TRP A 674 3.06 -30.32 3.99
CA TRP A 674 3.49 -30.98 2.76
C TRP A 674 2.74 -32.30 2.60
N THR A 675 2.47 -32.70 1.37
CA THR A 675 1.84 -33.97 1.05
C THR A 675 2.86 -34.98 0.54
N GLY A 676 2.70 -36.26 0.88
CA GLY A 676 3.28 -37.40 0.19
C GLY A 676 4.81 -37.55 0.25
N ILE A 677 5.26 -38.77 0.55
CA ILE A 677 6.67 -39.18 0.41
C ILE A 677 6.75 -40.10 -0.80
N ILE A 678 7.66 -39.80 -1.73
CA ILE A 678 7.87 -40.58 -2.95
C ILE A 678 8.95 -41.63 -2.77
N ASP A 679 10.01 -41.28 -2.02
CA ASP A 679 11.10 -42.18 -1.73
C ASP A 679 11.69 -41.88 -0.35
N SER A 680 12.31 -42.87 0.27
CA SER A 680 12.94 -42.71 1.57
C SER A 680 14.21 -43.53 1.70
N LYS A 681 15.19 -42.95 2.40
CA LYS A 681 16.42 -43.65 2.80
C LYS A 681 16.54 -43.62 4.30
N VAL A 682 16.76 -44.79 4.93
CA VAL A 682 16.96 -44.87 6.38
C VAL A 682 18.43 -45.09 6.69
N VAL A 683 19.00 -44.22 7.53
CA VAL A 683 20.36 -44.36 8.04
C VAL A 683 20.35 -44.19 9.55
N ASN A 684 20.73 -45.25 10.27
CA ASN A 684 20.61 -45.35 11.73
C ASN A 684 19.14 -45.18 12.19
N ASP A 685 18.86 -44.16 13.00
CA ASP A 685 17.52 -43.86 13.53
C ASP A 685 16.84 -42.68 12.81
N HIS A 686 17.31 -42.29 11.62
CA HIS A 686 16.70 -41.24 10.81
C HIS A 686 16.21 -41.77 9.46
N ALA A 687 14.98 -41.41 9.11
CA ALA A 687 14.46 -41.57 7.76
C ALA A 687 14.54 -40.23 7.01
N TYR A 688 15.25 -40.23 5.89
CA TYR A 688 15.38 -39.10 4.97
C TYR A 688 14.39 -39.30 3.83
N CYS A 689 13.38 -38.45 3.76
CA CYS A 689 12.21 -38.65 2.92
C CYS A 689 12.16 -37.59 1.82
N ALA A 690 12.12 -38.02 0.57
CA ALA A 690 11.86 -37.17 -0.59
C ALA A 690 10.35 -36.90 -0.67
N PHE A 691 9.95 -35.69 -0.28
CA PHE A 691 8.60 -35.17 -0.46
C PHE A 691 8.45 -34.49 -1.82
N TRP A 692 7.22 -34.27 -2.27
CA TRP A 692 6.97 -33.49 -3.48
C TRP A 692 7.62 -32.11 -3.50
N ASN A 693 7.90 -31.51 -2.33
CA ASN A 693 8.42 -30.14 -2.19
C ASN A 693 9.85 -30.07 -1.63
N GLY A 694 10.51 -31.21 -1.42
CA GLY A 694 11.85 -31.21 -0.85
C GLY A 694 12.18 -32.38 0.05
N LEU A 695 13.10 -32.16 0.99
CA LEU A 695 13.57 -33.18 1.93
C LEU A 695 12.89 -32.99 3.29
N GLY A 696 12.28 -34.04 3.84
CA GLY A 696 11.91 -34.09 5.25
C GLY A 696 12.72 -35.16 6.00
N ILE A 697 13.01 -34.89 7.26
CA ILE A 697 13.81 -35.78 8.12
C ILE A 697 12.94 -36.22 9.30
N LEU A 698 12.73 -37.53 9.43
CA LEU A 698 11.98 -38.14 10.52
C LEU A 698 12.95 -38.83 11.50
N ASP A 699 12.72 -38.64 12.80
CA ASP A 699 13.24 -39.52 13.84
C ASP A 699 12.39 -40.80 13.88
N VAL A 700 13.04 -41.93 13.65
CA VAL A 700 12.43 -43.27 13.67
C VAL A 700 13.07 -44.17 14.73
N SER A 701 13.72 -43.58 15.75
CA SER A 701 14.25 -44.30 16.91
C SER A 701 13.15 -45.08 17.63
N ASP A 702 11.96 -44.49 17.78
CA ASP A 702 10.72 -45.19 18.09
C ASP A 702 9.95 -45.48 16.80
N ARG A 703 10.07 -46.72 16.30
CA ARG A 703 9.40 -47.16 15.06
C ARG A 703 7.87 -47.13 15.13
N THR A 704 7.29 -47.04 16.34
CA THR A 704 5.85 -46.99 16.52
C THR A 704 5.28 -45.58 16.46
N ASN A 705 6.15 -44.57 16.60
CA ASN A 705 5.78 -43.16 16.61
C ASN A 705 6.86 -42.32 15.93
N PRO A 706 6.95 -42.36 14.59
CA PRO A 706 7.88 -41.53 13.83
C PRO A 706 7.58 -40.04 14.02
N VAL A 707 8.62 -39.22 14.22
CA VAL A 707 8.48 -37.79 14.50
C VAL A 707 9.23 -36.97 13.46
N LEU A 708 8.56 -36.01 12.81
CA LEU A 708 9.22 -35.06 11.94
C LEU A 708 10.14 -34.12 12.73
N LEU A 709 11.41 -34.08 12.35
CA LEU A 709 12.43 -33.20 12.94
C LEU A 709 12.58 -31.88 12.17
N SER A 710 12.62 -31.94 10.85
CA SER A 710 12.87 -30.78 9.99
C SER A 710 12.48 -31.02 8.54
N ARG A 711 12.46 -29.93 7.76
CA ARG A 711 12.18 -29.92 6.31
C ARG A 711 13.11 -28.93 5.61
N VAL A 712 13.46 -29.20 4.34
CA VAL A 712 14.17 -28.29 3.43
C VAL A 712 13.42 -28.24 2.12
N TYR A 713 12.83 -27.09 1.82
CA TYR A 713 12.17 -26.87 0.54
C TYR A 713 13.19 -26.94 -0.60
N LEU A 714 12.88 -27.70 -1.64
CA LEU A 714 13.66 -27.81 -2.88
C LEU A 714 12.72 -27.44 -4.03
N HIS A 715 13.21 -26.68 -5.01
CA HIS A 715 12.38 -26.01 -6.02
C HIS A 715 11.67 -26.95 -7.00
N GLY A 716 11.99 -28.25 -7.01
CA GLY A 716 11.39 -29.24 -7.90
C GLY A 716 10.49 -30.26 -7.21
N THR A 717 10.19 -31.32 -7.96
CA THR A 717 9.44 -32.49 -7.48
C THR A 717 10.42 -33.60 -7.16
N CYS A 718 10.70 -33.86 -5.88
CA CYS A 718 11.68 -34.89 -5.53
C CYS A 718 11.16 -36.29 -5.91
N ARG A 719 12.01 -37.06 -6.61
CA ARG A 719 11.67 -38.39 -7.14
C ARG A 719 12.37 -39.54 -6.44
N ALA A 720 13.61 -39.31 -6.02
CA ALA A 720 14.43 -40.33 -5.39
C ALA A 720 15.48 -39.68 -4.50
N ILE A 721 15.97 -40.45 -3.52
CA ILE A 721 16.97 -40.00 -2.57
C ILE A 721 18.01 -41.08 -2.29
N ASP A 722 19.26 -40.66 -2.18
CA ASP A 722 20.31 -41.50 -1.59
C ASP A 722 21.20 -40.68 -0.65
N VAL A 723 21.84 -41.36 0.30
CA VAL A 723 22.56 -40.72 1.41
C VAL A 723 23.98 -41.25 1.50
N ASN A 724 24.95 -40.34 1.57
CA ASN A 724 26.36 -40.65 1.80
C ASN A 724 26.93 -39.78 2.92
N GLY A 725 27.17 -40.40 4.07
CA GLY A 725 27.74 -39.74 5.25
C GLY A 725 26.84 -38.62 5.78
N SER A 726 27.29 -37.38 5.64
CA SER A 726 26.59 -36.19 6.12
C SER A 726 25.76 -35.47 5.05
N TYR A 727 25.55 -36.10 3.89
CA TYR A 727 24.85 -35.48 2.77
C TYR A 727 23.77 -36.38 2.20
N ALA A 728 22.62 -35.78 1.90
CA ALA A 728 21.55 -36.36 1.09
C ALA A 728 21.63 -35.80 -0.33
N TYR A 729 21.42 -36.68 -1.31
CA TYR A 729 21.44 -36.39 -2.74
C TYR A 729 20.07 -36.74 -3.29
N ILE A 730 19.39 -35.77 -3.89
CA ILE A 730 17.99 -35.89 -4.29
C ILE A 730 17.89 -35.66 -5.80
N ALA A 731 17.25 -36.61 -6.50
CA ALA A 731 16.83 -36.42 -7.88
C ALA A 731 15.54 -35.60 -7.87
N ASP A 732 15.60 -34.38 -8.40
CA ASP A 732 14.56 -33.35 -8.25
C ASP A 732 13.93 -32.95 -9.59
N ASP A 733 13.60 -33.95 -10.41
CA ASP A 733 12.89 -33.79 -11.69
C ASP A 733 13.65 -32.80 -12.61
N TRP A 734 13.02 -31.72 -13.06
CA TRP A 734 13.66 -30.69 -13.90
C TRP A 734 14.69 -29.81 -13.18
N SER A 735 14.75 -29.84 -11.84
CA SER A 735 15.79 -29.13 -11.08
C SER A 735 17.12 -29.90 -11.05
N GLY A 736 17.14 -31.13 -11.57
CA GLY A 736 18.32 -31.98 -11.61
C GLY A 736 18.69 -32.58 -10.25
N LEU A 737 19.98 -32.54 -9.91
CA LEU A 737 20.52 -33.09 -8.65
C LEU A 737 20.58 -32.01 -7.57
N GLN A 738 19.96 -32.26 -6.41
CA GLN A 738 20.05 -31.40 -5.23
C GLN A 738 20.88 -32.05 -4.14
N ILE A 739 21.69 -31.26 -3.43
CA ILE A 739 22.61 -31.76 -2.40
C ILE A 739 22.37 -31.01 -1.09
N VAL A 740 22.00 -31.76 -0.06
CA VAL A 740 21.63 -31.22 1.25
C VAL A 740 22.58 -31.76 2.32
N ASN A 741 23.19 -30.86 3.10
CA ASN A 741 23.93 -31.21 4.30
C ASN A 741 22.96 -31.57 5.42
N ILE A 742 23.05 -32.81 5.89
CA ILE A 742 22.20 -33.42 6.90
C ILE A 742 22.97 -33.77 8.20
N SER A 743 24.16 -33.20 8.39
CA SER A 743 24.94 -33.40 9.62
C SER A 743 24.20 -32.96 10.89
N ASN A 744 23.32 -31.98 10.78
CA ASN A 744 22.37 -31.60 11.82
C ASN A 744 20.95 -31.90 11.34
N PRO A 745 20.32 -33.00 11.78
CA PRO A 745 19.00 -33.44 11.29
C PRO A 745 17.85 -32.51 11.69
N THR A 746 18.06 -31.57 12.64
CA THR A 746 17.06 -30.55 12.97
C THR A 746 17.29 -29.23 12.24
N ASN A 747 18.41 -29.08 11.54
CA ASN A 747 18.71 -27.91 10.71
C ASN A 747 19.51 -28.30 9.44
N PRO A 748 18.91 -29.10 8.55
CA PRO A 748 19.50 -29.42 7.26
C PRO A 748 19.60 -28.19 6.35
N VAL A 749 20.63 -28.14 5.50
CA VAL A 749 20.90 -26.98 4.63
C VAL A 749 21.27 -27.45 3.23
N GLN A 750 20.60 -26.96 2.21
CA GLN A 750 21.01 -27.18 0.82
C GLN A 750 22.36 -26.49 0.57
N VAL A 751 23.37 -27.25 0.14
CA VAL A 751 24.75 -26.75 -0.02
C VAL A 751 25.21 -26.70 -1.47
N GLY A 752 24.57 -27.46 -2.36
CA GLY A 752 24.93 -27.52 -3.76
C GLY A 752 23.80 -28.10 -4.61
N SER A 753 23.90 -27.88 -5.91
CA SER A 753 22.97 -28.41 -6.90
C SER A 753 23.67 -28.55 -8.25
N TRP A 754 23.10 -29.38 -9.13
CA TRP A 754 23.51 -29.50 -10.51
C TRP A 754 22.27 -29.65 -11.41
N ASP A 755 22.04 -28.65 -12.25
CA ASP A 755 20.98 -28.66 -13.26
C ASP A 755 21.31 -29.69 -14.36
N THR A 756 20.54 -30.77 -14.41
CA THR A 756 20.70 -31.82 -15.42
C THR A 756 19.84 -31.49 -16.64
N PRO A 757 20.27 -31.86 -17.87
CA PRO A 757 19.58 -31.45 -19.09
C PRO A 757 18.19 -32.09 -19.29
N GLY A 758 17.86 -33.13 -18.53
CA GLY A 758 16.60 -33.87 -18.62
C GLY A 758 15.75 -33.79 -17.36
N VAL A 759 15.14 -34.92 -17.02
CA VAL A 759 14.27 -35.06 -15.85
C VAL A 759 14.92 -36.07 -14.90
N ALA A 760 15.51 -35.60 -13.81
CA ALA A 760 16.15 -36.46 -12.81
C ALA A 760 15.09 -37.31 -12.07
N ARG A 761 15.12 -38.62 -12.30
CA ARG A 761 14.15 -39.59 -11.75
C ARG A 761 14.71 -40.50 -10.68
N ASP A 762 16.00 -40.78 -10.74
CA ASP A 762 16.69 -41.62 -9.78
C ASP A 762 18.13 -41.17 -9.57
N VAL A 763 18.67 -41.43 -8.39
CA VAL A 763 20.06 -41.13 -8.04
C VAL A 763 20.66 -42.30 -7.27
N PHE A 764 21.86 -42.71 -7.66
CA PHE A 764 22.62 -43.74 -6.97
C PHE A 764 24.03 -43.25 -6.68
N LEU A 765 24.50 -43.43 -5.44
CA LEU A 765 25.83 -42.98 -5.01
C LEU A 765 26.82 -44.14 -5.01
N ASN A 766 27.98 -43.93 -5.64
CA ASN A 766 29.10 -44.86 -5.55
C ASN A 766 30.42 -44.11 -5.38
N GLY A 767 30.96 -44.15 -4.16
CA GLY A 767 32.18 -43.45 -3.79
C GLY A 767 32.00 -41.93 -3.83
N ILE A 768 32.72 -41.28 -4.75
CA ILE A 768 32.71 -39.82 -4.96
C ILE A 768 31.81 -39.39 -6.13
N TYR A 769 31.02 -40.30 -6.70
CA TYR A 769 30.19 -40.01 -7.86
C TYR A 769 28.70 -40.23 -7.54
N ALA A 770 27.88 -39.32 -8.06
CA ALA A 770 26.44 -39.48 -8.18
C ALA A 770 26.08 -39.84 -9.62
N TYR A 771 25.31 -40.92 -9.78
CA TYR A 771 24.79 -41.39 -11.05
C TYR A 771 23.31 -41.06 -11.10
N VAL A 772 22.88 -40.25 -12.07
CA VAL A 772 21.51 -39.75 -12.16
C VAL A 772 20.84 -40.30 -13.41
N ALA A 773 19.70 -40.97 -13.25
CA ALA A 773 18.82 -41.34 -14.34
C ALA A 773 17.97 -40.11 -14.74
N ASP A 774 18.30 -39.48 -15.86
CA ASP A 774 17.86 -38.13 -16.24
C ASP A 774 16.81 -38.15 -17.37
N GLY A 775 15.90 -39.12 -17.34
CA GLY A 775 14.77 -39.18 -18.26
C GLY A 775 15.22 -39.21 -19.73
N PRO A 776 14.77 -38.26 -20.59
CA PRO A 776 15.16 -38.20 -22.00
C PRO A 776 16.68 -38.04 -22.24
N SER A 777 17.43 -37.57 -21.25
CA SER A 777 18.86 -37.29 -21.35
C SER A 777 19.74 -38.48 -20.93
N GLY A 778 19.15 -39.62 -20.58
CA GLY A 778 19.87 -40.84 -20.22
C GLY A 778 20.59 -40.76 -18.87
N LEU A 779 21.80 -41.32 -18.79
CA LEU A 779 22.61 -41.36 -17.57
C LEU A 779 23.52 -40.14 -17.47
N GLN A 780 23.49 -39.43 -16.35
CA GLN A 780 24.45 -38.37 -16.01
C GLN A 780 25.38 -38.85 -14.88
N ILE A 781 26.67 -38.52 -14.96
CA ILE A 781 27.68 -38.86 -13.96
C ILE A 781 28.30 -37.57 -13.43
N ILE A 782 28.14 -37.35 -12.13
CA ILE A 782 28.50 -36.10 -11.44
C ILE A 782 29.50 -36.41 -10.34
N ASP A 783 30.64 -35.72 -10.34
CA ASP A 783 31.60 -35.71 -9.24
C ASP A 783 31.05 -34.88 -8.09
N ILE A 784 30.97 -35.52 -6.92
CA ILE A 784 30.45 -34.99 -5.66
C ILE A 784 31.52 -34.98 -4.57
N SER A 785 32.80 -34.99 -4.94
CA SER A 785 33.91 -34.88 -3.97
C SER A 785 33.85 -33.59 -3.15
N GLU A 786 33.34 -32.51 -3.75
CA GLU A 786 33.03 -31.23 -3.11
C GLU A 786 31.51 -30.97 -3.22
N PRO A 787 30.70 -31.38 -2.22
CA PRO A 787 29.23 -31.33 -2.29
C PRO A 787 28.62 -29.95 -2.55
N SER A 788 29.34 -28.87 -2.23
CA SER A 788 28.90 -27.50 -2.50
C SER A 788 29.19 -27.01 -3.92
N ALA A 789 29.97 -27.76 -4.69
CA ALA A 789 30.35 -27.45 -6.06
C ALA A 789 30.44 -28.75 -6.90
N PRO A 790 29.32 -29.46 -7.09
CA PRO A 790 29.31 -30.67 -7.90
C PRO A 790 29.71 -30.37 -9.35
N VAL A 791 30.32 -31.34 -10.05
CA VAL A 791 30.77 -31.17 -11.43
C VAL A 791 30.38 -32.37 -12.27
N LYS A 792 29.66 -32.16 -13.38
CA LYS A 792 29.44 -33.24 -14.36
C LYS A 792 30.76 -33.67 -15.00
N ILE A 793 31.07 -34.96 -14.95
CA ILE A 793 32.28 -35.53 -15.55
C ILE A 793 31.99 -36.44 -16.75
N GLY A 794 30.77 -36.96 -16.89
CA GLY A 794 30.37 -37.83 -17.98
C GLY A 794 28.86 -37.92 -18.16
N SER A 795 28.44 -38.48 -19.29
CA SER A 795 27.04 -38.84 -19.55
C SER A 795 26.94 -39.88 -20.65
N PHE A 796 25.85 -40.65 -20.65
CA PHE A 796 25.51 -41.60 -21.68
C PHE A 796 24.04 -41.43 -22.09
N ASN A 797 23.80 -41.20 -23.38
CA ASN A 797 22.44 -41.11 -23.92
C ASN A 797 21.89 -42.52 -24.14
N THR A 798 20.95 -42.94 -23.30
CA THR A 798 20.28 -44.23 -23.40
C THR A 798 19.29 -44.23 -24.57
N ALA A 799 18.84 -45.41 -25.02
CA ALA A 799 17.95 -45.52 -26.19
C ALA A 799 16.52 -45.00 -25.94
N ALA A 800 16.08 -44.92 -24.69
CA ALA A 800 14.80 -44.42 -24.22
C ALA A 800 14.96 -43.66 -22.89
N HIS A 801 13.84 -43.32 -22.23
CA HIS A 801 13.86 -42.51 -21.02
C HIS A 801 14.40 -43.32 -19.83
N ALA A 802 15.54 -42.89 -19.28
CA ALA A 802 16.11 -43.42 -18.06
C ALA A 802 15.19 -43.13 -16.85
N ASN A 803 14.90 -44.16 -16.06
CA ASN A 803 13.93 -44.14 -14.97
C ASN A 803 14.57 -44.49 -13.62
N GLY A 804 15.44 -45.48 -13.62
CA GLY A 804 16.14 -45.98 -12.44
C GLY A 804 17.59 -46.28 -12.77
N VAL A 805 18.47 -46.18 -11.77
CA VAL A 805 19.90 -46.51 -11.94
C VAL A 805 20.43 -47.26 -10.73
N TYR A 806 21.21 -48.31 -10.98
CA TYR A 806 21.95 -49.03 -9.96
C TYR A 806 23.39 -49.21 -10.42
N VAL A 807 24.35 -49.05 -9.51
CA VAL A 807 25.77 -49.20 -9.84
C VAL A 807 26.41 -50.30 -9.01
N GLU A 808 27.02 -51.28 -9.67
CA GLU A 808 27.82 -52.31 -9.02
C GLU A 808 29.16 -52.50 -9.76
N GLY A 809 30.26 -52.35 -9.03
CA GLY A 809 31.60 -52.46 -9.60
C GLY A 809 31.84 -51.43 -10.70
N ASN A 810 32.11 -51.91 -11.92
CA ASN A 810 32.41 -51.09 -13.09
C ASN A 810 31.20 -50.86 -14.01
N TYR A 811 29.99 -51.23 -13.60
CA TYR A 811 28.81 -51.15 -14.46
C TYR A 811 27.69 -50.35 -13.80
N ALA A 812 27.05 -49.50 -14.61
CA ALA A 812 25.78 -48.89 -14.31
C ALA A 812 24.66 -49.62 -15.07
N TYR A 813 23.60 -50.00 -14.36
CA TYR A 813 22.43 -50.67 -14.88
C TYR A 813 21.28 -49.66 -14.87
N VAL A 814 20.78 -49.31 -16.06
CA VAL A 814 19.79 -48.25 -16.23
C VAL A 814 18.47 -48.84 -16.67
N ALA A 815 17.41 -48.57 -15.91
CA ALA A 815 16.05 -48.96 -16.22
C ALA A 815 15.43 -47.95 -17.19
N GLU A 816 14.85 -48.44 -18.27
CA GLU A 816 14.26 -47.64 -19.33
C GLU A 816 12.80 -48.04 -19.57
N LYS A 817 11.87 -47.12 -19.31
CA LYS A 817 10.40 -47.35 -19.27
C LYS A 817 9.81 -48.06 -20.50
N LYS A 818 10.49 -48.04 -21.65
CA LYS A 818 10.01 -48.61 -22.91
C LYS A 818 11.04 -49.50 -23.62
N ASN A 819 12.21 -49.70 -23.02
CA ASN A 819 13.34 -50.38 -23.65
C ASN A 819 13.97 -51.47 -22.77
N GLY A 820 13.64 -51.53 -21.48
CA GLY A 820 14.13 -52.55 -20.56
C GLY A 820 15.34 -52.08 -19.76
N MET A 821 16.42 -52.86 -19.74
CA MET A 821 17.64 -52.53 -19.02
C MET A 821 18.82 -52.35 -19.99
N GLU A 822 19.54 -51.25 -19.86
CA GLU A 822 20.86 -51.05 -20.48
C GLU A 822 21.97 -51.22 -19.43
N ILE A 823 23.06 -51.89 -19.81
CA ILE A 823 24.25 -52.11 -18.98
C ILE A 823 25.40 -51.31 -19.58
N ILE A 824 25.92 -50.36 -18.82
CA ILE A 824 26.89 -49.36 -19.26
C ILE A 824 28.19 -49.55 -18.48
N ASP A 825 29.31 -49.72 -19.18
CA ASP A 825 30.66 -49.69 -18.59
C ASP A 825 30.98 -48.25 -18.15
N ILE A 826 31.32 -48.11 -16.88
CA ILE A 826 31.70 -46.87 -16.21
C ILE A 826 33.10 -46.95 -15.60
N SER A 827 33.93 -47.91 -16.04
CA SER A 827 35.33 -48.04 -15.61
C SER A 827 36.16 -46.78 -15.90
N ASP A 828 35.82 -46.05 -16.97
CA ASP A 828 36.17 -44.64 -17.16
C ASP A 828 34.88 -43.80 -17.12
N PRO A 829 34.56 -43.13 -16.01
CA PRO A 829 33.33 -42.36 -15.88
C PRO A 829 33.28 -41.12 -16.80
N HIS A 830 34.39 -40.71 -17.42
CA HIS A 830 34.39 -39.64 -18.42
C HIS A 830 33.90 -40.12 -19.79
N ASN A 831 34.01 -41.42 -20.07
CA ASN A 831 33.69 -42.02 -21.35
C ASN A 831 32.86 -43.31 -21.16
N PRO A 832 31.66 -43.22 -20.57
CA PRO A 832 30.81 -44.38 -20.37
C PRO A 832 30.38 -44.99 -21.72
N GLY A 833 30.23 -46.31 -21.77
CA GLY A 833 29.90 -47.03 -23.02
C GLY A 833 28.96 -48.21 -22.81
N LEU A 834 28.05 -48.44 -23.76
CA LEU A 834 27.12 -49.57 -23.73
C LEU A 834 27.85 -50.91 -23.84
N VAL A 835 27.50 -51.86 -22.97
CA VAL A 835 28.04 -53.23 -22.95
C VAL A 835 26.98 -54.25 -23.32
N GLY A 836 25.77 -54.10 -22.77
CA GLY A 836 24.68 -55.05 -22.95
C GLY A 836 23.32 -54.39 -22.82
N HIS A 837 22.31 -55.09 -23.31
CA HIS A 837 20.92 -54.68 -23.29
C HIS A 837 20.04 -55.89 -23.03
N TYR A 838 19.01 -55.71 -22.21
CA TYR A 838 17.99 -56.69 -21.95
C TYR A 838 16.61 -56.08 -22.19
N PRO A 839 15.83 -56.55 -23.17
CA PRO A 839 14.49 -56.02 -23.43
C PRO A 839 13.50 -56.52 -22.36
N SER A 840 12.87 -55.58 -21.66
CA SER A 840 11.71 -55.80 -20.79
C SER A 840 10.56 -54.85 -21.17
N TYR A 841 9.40 -54.96 -20.53
CA TYR A 841 8.22 -54.17 -20.91
C TYR A 841 8.27 -52.72 -20.43
N LYS A 842 8.33 -52.50 -19.11
CA LYS A 842 8.34 -51.18 -18.47
C LYS A 842 9.23 -51.21 -17.23
N ALA A 843 10.55 -51.24 -17.41
CA ALA A 843 11.49 -51.17 -16.30
C ALA A 843 11.40 -49.82 -15.55
N TYR A 844 11.10 -49.88 -14.26
CA TYR A 844 11.05 -48.71 -13.36
C TYR A 844 12.28 -48.61 -12.46
N LYS A 845 12.63 -49.71 -11.79
CA LYS A 845 13.79 -49.78 -10.88
C LYS A 845 14.55 -51.09 -11.10
N ILE A 846 15.85 -51.06 -10.82
CA ILE A 846 16.74 -52.23 -10.86
C ILE A 846 17.48 -52.33 -9.53
N HIS A 847 17.61 -53.55 -9.01
CA HIS A 847 18.51 -53.88 -7.92
C HIS A 847 19.45 -54.98 -8.38
N ILE A 848 20.76 -54.85 -8.15
CA ILE A 848 21.73 -55.91 -8.46
C ILE A 848 22.19 -56.59 -7.18
N GLN A 849 22.18 -57.93 -7.16
CA GLN A 849 22.78 -58.72 -6.09
C GLN A 849 23.54 -59.92 -6.65
N GLY A 850 24.86 -59.88 -6.52
CA GLY A 850 25.73 -60.94 -7.02
C GLY A 850 25.73 -61.00 -8.55
N ASN A 851 25.17 -62.07 -9.12
CA ASN A 851 25.11 -62.26 -10.57
C ASN A 851 23.71 -61.97 -11.15
N HIS A 852 22.78 -61.45 -10.36
CA HIS A 852 21.40 -61.27 -10.80
C HIS A 852 20.97 -59.80 -10.72
N ALA A 853 20.28 -59.35 -11.76
CA ALA A 853 19.50 -58.12 -11.79
C ALA A 853 18.02 -58.43 -11.52
N TYR A 854 17.43 -57.67 -10.61
CA TYR A 854 16.03 -57.75 -10.22
C TYR A 854 15.34 -56.48 -10.72
N ILE A 855 14.41 -56.62 -11.65
CA ILE A 855 13.79 -55.52 -12.39
C ILE A 855 12.33 -55.41 -11.98
N ALA A 856 11.94 -54.24 -11.48
CA ALA A 856 10.53 -53.86 -11.37
C ALA A 856 10.00 -53.54 -12.78
N ASP A 857 9.38 -54.52 -13.44
CA ASP A 857 8.96 -54.46 -14.86
C ASP A 857 7.49 -54.01 -15.04
N GLY A 858 7.03 -53.11 -14.15
CA GLY A 858 5.71 -52.51 -14.24
C GLY A 858 4.59 -53.55 -14.13
N GLU A 859 3.74 -53.64 -15.16
CA GLU A 859 2.57 -54.55 -15.19
C GLU A 859 2.97 -56.04 -15.26
N ASN A 860 4.22 -56.36 -15.62
CA ASN A 860 4.73 -57.73 -15.62
C ASN A 860 5.19 -58.20 -14.23
N GLY A 861 5.25 -57.31 -13.24
CA GLY A 861 5.71 -57.62 -11.90
C GLY A 861 7.24 -57.57 -11.77
N LEU A 862 7.84 -58.66 -11.26
CA LEU A 862 9.28 -58.78 -11.05
C LEU A 862 9.90 -59.67 -12.13
N GLU A 863 10.97 -59.20 -12.76
CA GLU A 863 11.80 -59.98 -13.67
C GLU A 863 13.22 -60.17 -13.09
N ILE A 864 13.77 -61.38 -13.20
CA ILE A 864 15.10 -61.75 -12.68
C ILE A 864 15.98 -62.17 -13.85
N VAL A 865 17.13 -61.51 -14.00
CA VAL A 865 18.03 -61.64 -15.14
C VAL A 865 19.45 -61.96 -14.65
N ASP A 866 20.10 -62.95 -15.26
CA ASP A 866 21.52 -63.24 -15.05
C ASP A 866 22.37 -62.20 -15.78
N VAL A 867 23.23 -61.52 -15.04
CA VAL A 867 24.16 -60.48 -15.50
C VAL A 867 25.61 -60.84 -15.23
N SER A 868 25.91 -62.13 -14.98
CA SER A 868 27.28 -62.62 -14.80
C SER A 868 28.19 -62.39 -16.02
N ASP A 869 27.60 -62.38 -17.22
CA ASP A 869 28.18 -61.81 -18.44
C ASP A 869 27.39 -60.55 -18.85
N PRO A 870 27.85 -59.36 -18.47
CA PRO A 870 27.18 -58.09 -18.77
C PRO A 870 26.95 -57.85 -20.26
N SER A 871 27.68 -58.52 -21.16
CA SER A 871 27.50 -58.38 -22.60
C SER A 871 26.39 -59.27 -23.18
N ASN A 872 25.92 -60.24 -22.38
CA ASN A 872 24.88 -61.18 -22.78
C ASN A 872 23.95 -61.52 -21.59
N PRO A 873 23.16 -60.53 -21.11
CA PRO A 873 22.20 -60.76 -20.04
C PRO A 873 21.10 -61.74 -20.48
N ALA A 874 20.68 -62.62 -19.57
CA ALA A 874 19.73 -63.70 -19.89
C ALA A 874 18.62 -63.85 -18.83
N PRO A 875 17.37 -64.18 -19.22
CA PRO A 875 16.28 -64.37 -18.27
C PRO A 875 16.54 -65.58 -17.36
N VAL A 876 16.24 -65.43 -16.08
CA VAL A 876 16.33 -66.50 -15.07
C VAL A 876 14.95 -66.90 -14.56
N GLY A 877 14.17 -65.92 -14.10
CA GLY A 877 12.86 -66.14 -13.50
C GLY A 877 11.99 -64.88 -13.54
N HIS A 878 10.71 -65.03 -13.24
CA HIS A 878 9.76 -63.92 -13.16
C HIS A 878 8.68 -64.21 -12.11
N TYR A 879 8.03 -63.16 -11.63
CA TYR A 879 6.84 -63.23 -10.79
C TYR A 879 5.79 -62.24 -11.27
N ASP A 880 4.64 -62.76 -11.73
CA ASP A 880 3.53 -61.94 -12.22
C ASP A 880 2.82 -61.23 -11.06
N ALA A 881 2.95 -59.90 -11.01
CA ALA A 881 2.14 -59.07 -10.14
C ALA A 881 0.77 -58.78 -10.80
N GLN A 882 -0.24 -58.44 -10.00
CA GLN A 882 -1.58 -58.11 -10.52
C GLN A 882 -1.74 -56.61 -10.82
N SER A 883 -0.75 -55.78 -10.47
CA SER A 883 -0.68 -54.35 -10.83
C SER A 883 0.78 -53.94 -11.07
N LEU A 884 1.01 -52.63 -11.25
CA LEU A 884 2.30 -52.01 -11.53
C LEU A 884 3.25 -52.15 -10.33
N VAL A 885 4.41 -52.79 -10.55
CA VAL A 885 5.53 -52.76 -9.61
C VAL A 885 6.45 -51.58 -9.94
N TRP A 886 6.66 -50.69 -8.98
CA TRP A 886 7.45 -49.46 -9.17
C TRP A 886 8.86 -49.54 -8.59
N ASP A 887 8.99 -50.17 -7.42
CA ASP A 887 10.25 -50.25 -6.70
C ASP A 887 10.52 -51.65 -6.19
N ILE A 888 11.81 -51.96 -6.00
CA ILE A 888 12.30 -53.26 -5.58
C ILE A 888 13.54 -53.10 -4.70
N PHE A 889 13.50 -53.75 -3.53
CA PHE A 889 14.66 -53.90 -2.66
C PHE A 889 14.97 -55.38 -2.48
N VAL A 890 16.24 -55.78 -2.55
CA VAL A 890 16.65 -57.17 -2.40
C VAL A 890 17.65 -57.29 -1.27
N GLU A 891 17.41 -58.26 -0.38
CA GLU A 891 18.35 -58.61 0.67
C GLU A 891 18.46 -60.14 0.78
N SER A 892 19.65 -60.66 0.49
CA SER A 892 19.98 -62.09 0.55
C SER A 892 19.03 -62.94 -0.30
N ASN A 893 18.08 -63.64 0.32
CA ASN A 893 17.14 -64.54 -0.36
C ASN A 893 15.72 -63.96 -0.41
N THR A 894 15.55 -62.67 -0.17
CA THR A 894 14.24 -62.03 -0.11
C THR A 894 14.20 -60.81 -1.03
N ALA A 895 13.13 -60.68 -1.82
CA ALA A 895 12.83 -59.48 -2.60
C ALA A 895 11.58 -58.80 -2.06
N TYR A 896 11.65 -57.49 -1.87
CA TYR A 896 10.60 -56.61 -1.35
C TYR A 896 10.15 -55.71 -2.50
N ALA A 897 9.00 -56.01 -3.08
CA ALA A 897 8.48 -55.34 -4.28
C ALA A 897 7.28 -54.46 -3.93
N VAL A 898 7.27 -53.23 -4.42
CA VAL A 898 6.17 -52.29 -4.21
C VAL A 898 5.22 -52.34 -5.39
N ASP A 899 3.99 -52.77 -5.14
CA ASP A 899 2.88 -52.75 -6.08
C ASP A 899 1.98 -51.56 -5.78
N ARG A 900 1.77 -50.72 -6.79
CA ARG A 900 1.07 -49.44 -6.66
C ARG A 900 -0.25 -49.55 -5.92
N ASP A 901 -1.07 -50.55 -6.24
CA ASP A 901 -2.46 -50.61 -5.76
C ASP A 901 -2.63 -51.52 -4.53
N ARG A 902 -1.60 -52.30 -4.17
CA ARG A 902 -1.70 -53.36 -3.15
C ARG A 902 -0.62 -53.31 -2.08
N GLY A 903 0.29 -52.33 -2.11
CA GLY A 903 1.30 -52.12 -1.09
C GLY A 903 2.58 -52.95 -1.31
N LEU A 904 3.00 -53.66 -0.27
CA LEU A 904 4.27 -54.40 -0.26
C LEU A 904 4.05 -55.90 -0.51
N PHE A 905 4.78 -56.46 -1.48
CA PHE A 905 4.94 -57.90 -1.67
C PHE A 905 6.32 -58.35 -1.26
N ILE A 906 6.39 -59.49 -0.57
CA ILE A 906 7.64 -60.09 -0.11
C ILE A 906 7.78 -61.46 -0.75
N LEU A 907 8.83 -61.64 -1.54
CA LEU A 907 9.09 -62.85 -2.32
C LEU A 907 10.31 -63.60 -1.75
N ASP A 908 10.18 -64.91 -1.58
CA ASP A 908 11.33 -65.81 -1.40
C ASP A 908 11.96 -66.07 -2.77
N ILE A 909 13.23 -65.66 -2.89
CA ILE A 909 14.06 -65.78 -4.09
C ILE A 909 15.26 -66.71 -3.85
N THR A 910 15.18 -67.62 -2.88
CA THR A 910 16.22 -68.64 -2.65
C THR A 910 16.49 -69.46 -3.92
N ASP A 911 15.45 -69.73 -4.72
CA ASP A 911 15.57 -70.16 -6.11
C ASP A 911 15.14 -69.02 -7.05
N PRO A 912 16.10 -68.24 -7.61
CA PRO A 912 15.77 -67.10 -8.46
C PRO A 912 15.07 -67.51 -9.77
N ALA A 913 15.12 -68.78 -10.18
CA ALA A 913 14.37 -69.25 -11.34
C ALA A 913 12.87 -69.45 -11.03
N ASN A 914 12.50 -69.59 -9.76
CA ASN A 914 11.14 -69.84 -9.29
C ASN A 914 10.82 -68.98 -8.05
N PRO A 915 10.78 -67.64 -8.18
CA PRO A 915 10.40 -66.77 -7.06
C PRO A 915 8.99 -67.08 -6.57
N THR A 916 8.79 -67.12 -5.25
CA THR A 916 7.47 -67.42 -4.66
C THR A 916 7.05 -66.38 -3.64
N LEU A 917 5.74 -66.11 -3.54
CA LEU A 917 5.19 -65.17 -2.56
C LEU A 917 5.37 -65.72 -1.14
N ALA A 918 6.16 -65.02 -0.33
CA ALA A 918 6.33 -65.32 1.09
C ALA A 918 5.24 -64.63 1.93
N GLY A 919 4.97 -63.35 1.67
CA GLY A 919 3.96 -62.56 2.39
C GLY A 919 3.63 -61.25 1.66
N ALA A 920 2.61 -60.53 2.15
CA ALA A 920 2.22 -59.23 1.60
C ALA A 920 1.58 -58.34 2.67
N TYR A 921 1.68 -57.03 2.49
CA TYR A 921 1.00 -56.02 3.27
C TYR A 921 0.23 -55.10 2.33
N THR A 922 -1.07 -54.94 2.57
CA THR A 922 -1.95 -54.08 1.78
C THR A 922 -2.20 -52.77 2.50
N THR A 923 -1.93 -51.67 1.81
CA THR A 923 -2.19 -50.30 2.25
C THR A 923 -3.69 -50.05 2.37
N THR A 924 -4.06 -48.90 2.93
CA THR A 924 -5.45 -48.44 2.99
C THR A 924 -6.07 -48.36 1.59
N PRO A 925 -7.39 -48.59 1.42
CA PRO A 925 -8.05 -48.41 0.12
C PRO A 925 -7.76 -47.02 -0.45
N ASP A 926 -7.51 -46.95 -1.76
CA ASP A 926 -7.17 -45.72 -2.52
C ASP A 926 -5.78 -45.11 -2.23
N ASN A 927 -4.93 -45.81 -1.48
CA ASN A 927 -3.56 -45.38 -1.16
C ASN A 927 -2.51 -46.07 -2.08
N TRP A 928 -1.74 -45.27 -2.83
CA TRP A 928 -0.64 -45.74 -3.68
C TRP A 928 0.68 -45.88 -2.94
N ALA A 929 1.36 -47.02 -3.12
CA ALA A 929 2.72 -47.22 -2.64
C ALA A 929 3.77 -46.90 -3.72
N TYR A 930 4.82 -46.17 -3.35
CA TYR A 930 5.85 -45.63 -4.26
C TYR A 930 7.18 -46.35 -4.18
N ALA A 931 7.72 -46.49 -2.97
CA ALA A 931 9.09 -46.98 -2.75
C ALA A 931 9.19 -47.78 -1.44
N VAL A 932 10.20 -48.65 -1.36
CA VAL A 932 10.51 -49.42 -0.14
C VAL A 932 11.99 -49.37 0.18
N HIS A 933 12.28 -49.10 1.45
CA HIS A 933 13.62 -49.26 2.00
C HIS A 933 13.62 -50.26 3.16
N VAL A 934 14.58 -51.18 3.19
CA VAL A 934 14.70 -52.19 4.24
C VAL A 934 15.94 -51.92 5.08
N CYS A 935 15.76 -51.87 6.40
CA CYS A 935 16.86 -51.72 7.36
C CYS A 935 16.63 -52.64 8.56
N GLY A 936 17.40 -53.73 8.63
CA GLY A 936 17.25 -54.75 9.68
C GLY A 936 15.90 -55.47 9.56
N SER A 937 15.15 -55.54 10.67
CA SER A 937 13.85 -56.22 10.70
C SER A 937 12.67 -55.34 10.30
N TYR A 938 12.90 -54.19 9.65
CA TYR A 938 11.84 -53.24 9.28
C TYR A 938 11.89 -52.86 7.80
N ALA A 939 10.71 -52.77 7.18
CA ALA A 939 10.52 -52.16 5.88
C ALA A 939 9.82 -50.80 6.05
N TYR A 940 10.35 -49.79 5.38
CA TYR A 940 9.83 -48.43 5.35
C TYR A 940 9.19 -48.25 3.98
N LEU A 941 7.87 -48.27 3.95
CA LEU A 941 7.08 -48.13 2.74
C LEU A 941 6.69 -46.66 2.59
N SER A 942 7.06 -46.03 1.49
CA SER A 942 6.53 -44.72 1.13
C SER A 942 5.17 -44.93 0.48
N ASP A 943 4.10 -44.84 1.27
CA ASP A 943 2.74 -45.13 0.86
C ASP A 943 1.79 -43.97 1.13
N GLY A 944 1.28 -43.42 0.04
CA GLY A 944 0.08 -42.61 0.03
C GLY A 944 0.27 -41.13 0.12
N TRP A 945 -0.83 -40.48 -0.25
CA TRP A 945 -0.98 -39.04 -0.15
C TRP A 945 -1.19 -38.61 1.31
N THR A 946 -1.85 -39.45 2.12
CA THR A 946 -2.23 -39.16 3.52
C THR A 946 -1.41 -39.92 4.55
N ASP A 947 -1.10 -41.19 4.32
CA ASP A 947 -0.37 -42.03 5.28
C ASP A 947 1.15 -41.85 5.19
N ALA A 948 1.61 -41.23 4.10
CA ALA A 948 2.94 -40.86 3.62
C ALA A 948 4.07 -41.88 3.83
N MET A 949 4.22 -42.46 5.02
CA MET A 949 5.13 -43.57 5.29
C MET A 949 4.59 -44.55 6.34
N SER A 950 4.45 -45.82 5.96
CA SER A 950 4.22 -46.96 6.85
C SER A 950 5.51 -47.68 7.20
N ILE A 951 5.72 -47.94 8.48
CA ILE A 951 6.84 -48.73 9.01
C ILE A 951 6.32 -50.12 9.36
N LEU A 952 6.83 -51.15 8.68
CA LEU A 952 6.39 -52.53 8.80
C LEU A 952 7.45 -53.37 9.52
N ASP A 953 7.06 -54.11 10.56
CA ASP A 953 7.87 -55.19 11.13
C ASP A 953 7.84 -56.40 10.18
N ILE A 954 9.01 -56.73 9.65
CA ILE A 954 9.24 -57.82 8.69
C ILE A 954 10.11 -58.94 9.28
N SER A 955 10.24 -59.00 10.62
CA SER A 955 10.94 -60.09 11.31
C SER A 955 10.38 -61.49 10.94
N ASN A 956 9.10 -61.54 10.57
CA ASN A 956 8.49 -62.66 9.85
C ASN A 956 8.02 -62.19 8.45
N PRO A 957 8.82 -62.42 7.40
CA PRO A 957 8.47 -62.05 6.02
C PRO A 957 7.13 -62.61 5.51
N ALA A 958 6.64 -63.71 6.10
CA ALA A 958 5.36 -64.29 5.72
C ALA A 958 4.13 -63.58 6.34
N SER A 959 4.35 -62.68 7.29
CA SER A 959 3.30 -61.95 7.99
C SER A 959 3.80 -60.56 8.40
N PRO A 960 4.13 -59.67 7.43
CA PRO A 960 4.51 -58.30 7.74
C PRO A 960 3.38 -57.59 8.49
N ALA A 961 3.73 -56.78 9.50
CA ALA A 961 2.77 -56.09 10.36
C ALA A 961 3.11 -54.61 10.52
N LEU A 962 2.10 -53.74 10.54
CA LEU A 962 2.28 -52.31 10.79
C LEU A 962 2.82 -52.08 12.20
N ALA A 963 4.01 -51.49 12.29
CA ALA A 963 4.66 -51.09 13.54
C ALA A 963 4.36 -49.63 13.88
N GLY A 964 4.36 -48.74 12.89
CA GLY A 964 4.05 -47.32 13.03
C GLY A 964 3.80 -46.65 11.69
N GLN A 965 3.34 -45.40 11.69
CA GLN A 965 2.97 -44.65 10.50
C GLN A 965 3.21 -43.15 10.71
N TYR A 966 3.58 -42.44 9.64
CA TYR A 966 3.72 -40.99 9.63
C TYR A 966 2.78 -40.36 8.60
N SER A 967 1.64 -39.81 9.05
CA SER A 967 0.65 -39.20 8.15
C SER A 967 0.93 -37.73 7.85
N THR A 968 0.52 -37.30 6.65
CA THR A 968 0.58 -35.92 6.16
C THR A 968 -0.80 -35.39 5.78
N ALA A 969 -0.88 -34.08 5.47
CA ALA A 969 -2.04 -33.53 4.79
C ALA A 969 -2.22 -34.17 3.39
N ALA A 970 -3.47 -34.23 2.92
CA ALA A 970 -3.81 -34.59 1.54
C ALA A 970 -3.69 -33.38 0.59
N GLU A 971 -4.20 -33.49 -0.64
CA GLU A 971 -4.21 -32.39 -1.61
C GLU A 971 -4.97 -31.18 -1.04
N PHE A 972 -4.40 -29.97 -1.19
CA PHE A 972 -5.01 -28.72 -0.73
C PHE A 972 -5.88 -28.10 -1.82
N TYR A 973 -7.07 -27.64 -1.42
CA TYR A 973 -8.03 -27.02 -2.34
C TYR A 973 -8.47 -25.62 -1.94
N GLY A 974 -8.36 -25.28 -0.65
CA GLY A 974 -8.87 -24.03 -0.11
C GLY A 974 -8.07 -23.58 1.09
N ILE A 975 -7.99 -22.26 1.27
CA ILE A 975 -7.35 -21.66 2.43
C ILE A 975 -8.13 -20.42 2.85
N THR A 976 -8.52 -20.39 4.11
CA THR A 976 -9.26 -19.26 4.69
C THR A 976 -8.55 -18.80 5.95
N ILE A 977 -8.24 -17.52 6.06
CA ILE A 977 -7.63 -16.93 7.25
C ILE A 977 -8.71 -16.16 8.01
N ASP A 978 -8.89 -16.46 9.31
CA ASP A 978 -9.69 -15.68 10.25
C ASP A 978 -8.86 -15.42 11.51
N LYS A 979 -8.49 -14.15 11.73
CA LYS A 979 -7.75 -13.70 12.92
C LYS A 979 -6.45 -14.49 13.14
N ASN A 980 -6.43 -15.34 14.17
CA ASN A 980 -5.26 -16.11 14.61
C ASN A 980 -5.21 -17.50 13.98
N TYR A 981 -6.13 -17.83 13.07
CA TYR A 981 -6.16 -19.16 12.49
C TYR A 981 -6.30 -19.13 10.97
N ALA A 982 -5.63 -20.06 10.32
CA ALA A 982 -5.92 -20.45 8.96
C ALA A 982 -6.54 -21.84 8.93
N TYR A 983 -7.50 -22.00 8.03
CA TYR A 983 -8.24 -23.24 7.80
C TYR A 983 -7.89 -23.72 6.41
N ALA A 984 -7.04 -24.75 6.34
CA ALA A 984 -6.62 -25.34 5.08
C ALA A 984 -7.54 -26.51 4.74
N ALA A 985 -8.31 -26.34 3.67
CA ALA A 985 -9.23 -27.34 3.15
C ALA A 985 -8.48 -28.34 2.27
N THR A 986 -8.68 -29.62 2.55
CA THR A 986 -7.98 -30.75 1.94
C THR A 986 -8.96 -31.86 1.59
N ASP A 987 -8.53 -32.81 0.74
CA ASP A 987 -9.34 -33.98 0.35
C ASP A 987 -9.88 -34.82 1.52
N ASN A 988 -9.21 -34.79 2.67
CA ASN A 988 -9.59 -35.58 3.84
C ASN A 988 -10.18 -34.74 4.98
N GLY A 989 -10.21 -33.42 4.88
CA GLY A 989 -10.73 -32.57 5.94
C GLY A 989 -10.20 -31.15 6.00
N ILE A 990 -10.30 -30.54 7.18
CA ILE A 990 -9.80 -29.20 7.48
C ILE A 990 -8.65 -29.28 8.48
N TRP A 991 -7.49 -28.74 8.09
CA TRP A 991 -6.39 -28.46 9.00
C TRP A 991 -6.54 -27.05 9.60
N VAL A 992 -6.34 -26.94 10.91
CA VAL A 992 -6.36 -25.67 11.64
C VAL A 992 -4.93 -25.29 11.99
N LEU A 993 -4.50 -24.13 11.51
CA LEU A 993 -3.16 -23.59 11.70
C LEU A 993 -3.25 -22.33 12.56
N ASP A 994 -2.45 -22.22 13.61
CA ASP A 994 -2.24 -20.97 14.34
C ASP A 994 -1.37 -20.03 13.50
N THR A 995 -1.92 -18.87 13.15
CA THR A 995 -1.31 -17.80 12.34
C THR A 995 -0.88 -16.60 13.17
N SER A 996 -0.72 -16.78 14.49
CA SER A 996 -0.08 -15.77 15.35
C SER A 996 1.32 -15.40 14.87
N ASP A 997 1.98 -16.26 14.09
CA ASP A 997 3.10 -15.89 13.21
C ASP A 997 2.71 -16.22 11.76
N LEU A 998 2.50 -15.19 10.94
CA LEU A 998 2.09 -15.35 9.54
C LEU A 998 3.18 -15.98 8.67
N LEU A 999 4.46 -15.84 9.02
CA LEU A 999 5.55 -16.48 8.27
C LEU A 999 5.78 -17.93 8.71
N ASN A 1000 5.37 -18.28 9.94
CA ASN A 1000 5.57 -19.60 10.52
C ASN A 1000 4.28 -20.16 11.17
N PRO A 1001 3.20 -20.39 10.41
CA PRO A 1001 2.00 -21.00 10.98
C PRO A 1001 2.30 -22.39 11.54
N VAL A 1002 1.56 -22.77 12.59
CA VAL A 1002 1.72 -24.08 13.24
C VAL A 1002 0.40 -24.83 13.25
N SER A 1003 0.39 -26.08 12.80
CA SER A 1003 -0.80 -26.93 12.91
C SER A 1003 -1.18 -27.18 14.37
N VAL A 1004 -2.42 -26.85 14.72
CA VAL A 1004 -2.96 -27.01 16.09
C VAL A 1004 -4.14 -27.99 16.16
N GLY A 1005 -4.83 -28.26 15.05
CA GLY A 1005 -5.95 -29.19 15.02
C GLY A 1005 -6.30 -29.67 13.61
N TYR A 1006 -7.14 -30.69 13.54
CA TYR A 1006 -7.61 -31.30 12.30
C TYR A 1006 -9.03 -31.83 12.47
N CYS A 1007 -9.87 -31.66 11.45
CA CYS A 1007 -11.24 -32.19 11.40
C CYS A 1007 -11.43 -32.99 10.10
N GLU A 1008 -11.64 -34.30 10.22
CA GLU A 1008 -11.96 -35.14 9.06
C GLU A 1008 -13.38 -34.81 8.55
N THR A 1009 -13.52 -34.55 7.24
CA THR A 1009 -14.81 -34.29 6.59
C THR A 1009 -15.19 -35.44 5.66
N PRO A 1010 -16.49 -35.71 5.46
CA PRO A 1010 -16.93 -36.85 4.64
C PRO A 1010 -16.79 -36.64 3.12
N GLY A 1011 -16.62 -35.40 2.66
CA GLY A 1011 -16.45 -35.04 1.26
C GLY A 1011 -15.08 -34.44 0.96
N TYR A 1012 -15.01 -33.74 -0.18
CA TYR A 1012 -13.83 -32.98 -0.59
C TYR A 1012 -13.99 -31.53 -0.17
N ALA A 1013 -13.27 -31.10 0.86
CA ALA A 1013 -13.28 -29.73 1.33
C ALA A 1013 -12.53 -28.82 0.33
N LYS A 1014 -13.27 -27.97 -0.39
CA LYS A 1014 -12.76 -27.15 -1.50
C LYS A 1014 -12.56 -25.69 -1.15
N ASP A 1015 -13.48 -25.13 -0.38
CA ASP A 1015 -13.46 -23.72 -0.03
C ASP A 1015 -14.22 -23.50 1.28
N SER A 1016 -13.92 -22.41 1.98
CA SER A 1016 -14.55 -22.15 3.26
C SER A 1016 -14.64 -20.67 3.63
N CYS A 1017 -15.56 -20.35 4.53
CA CYS A 1017 -15.64 -19.04 5.16
C CYS A 1017 -15.99 -19.17 6.65
N VAL A 1018 -15.65 -18.14 7.44
CA VAL A 1018 -15.83 -18.16 8.89
C VAL A 1018 -16.88 -17.12 9.32
N LYS A 1019 -17.70 -17.50 10.32
CA LYS A 1019 -18.58 -16.59 11.06
C LYS A 1019 -18.69 -17.02 12.52
N ASP A 1020 -18.42 -16.10 13.45
CA ASP A 1020 -18.63 -16.29 14.89
C ASP A 1020 -18.02 -17.58 15.49
N GLY A 1021 -16.86 -18.01 14.95
CA GLY A 1021 -16.18 -19.25 15.36
C GLY A 1021 -16.77 -20.53 14.75
N TYR A 1022 -17.58 -20.42 13.71
CA TYR A 1022 -18.04 -21.53 12.89
C TYR A 1022 -17.50 -21.39 11.47
N LEU A 1023 -16.92 -22.47 10.95
CA LEU A 1023 -16.42 -22.59 9.60
C LEU A 1023 -17.47 -23.30 8.74
N TYR A 1024 -17.85 -22.67 7.63
CA TYR A 1024 -18.74 -23.25 6.62
C TYR A 1024 -17.88 -23.70 5.45
N VAL A 1025 -17.92 -25.00 5.14
CA VAL A 1025 -17.02 -25.63 4.18
C VAL A 1025 -17.83 -26.18 3.02
N ALA A 1026 -17.53 -25.76 1.80
CA ALA A 1026 -17.95 -26.48 0.60
C ALA A 1026 -17.21 -27.82 0.55
N ASP A 1027 -17.89 -28.88 0.96
CA ASP A 1027 -17.38 -30.22 1.18
C ASP A 1027 -18.11 -31.21 0.26
N SER A 1028 -17.74 -31.17 -1.02
CA SER A 1028 -18.47 -31.82 -2.12
C SER A 1028 -18.84 -33.27 -1.77
N PRO A 1029 -20.14 -33.66 -1.80
CA PRO A 1029 -21.25 -32.94 -2.45
C PRO A 1029 -21.96 -31.88 -1.59
N ASN A 1030 -21.67 -31.74 -0.30
CA ASN A 1030 -22.51 -30.98 0.64
C ASN A 1030 -21.79 -29.76 1.24
N LEU A 1031 -22.47 -29.03 2.12
CA LEU A 1031 -21.85 -28.03 2.99
C LEU A 1031 -21.69 -28.60 4.40
N GLN A 1032 -20.50 -28.52 5.00
CA GLN A 1032 -20.29 -28.81 6.43
C GLN A 1032 -20.25 -27.52 7.26
N VAL A 1033 -20.70 -27.63 8.51
CA VAL A 1033 -20.52 -26.61 9.54
C VAL A 1033 -19.63 -27.18 10.63
N ILE A 1034 -18.47 -26.55 10.85
CA ILE A 1034 -17.47 -26.97 11.82
C ILE A 1034 -17.35 -25.90 12.91
N ASP A 1035 -17.49 -26.31 14.17
CA ASP A 1035 -17.18 -25.47 15.32
C ASP A 1035 -15.65 -25.41 15.50
N VAL A 1036 -15.10 -24.21 15.33
CA VAL A 1036 -13.65 -23.94 15.39
C VAL A 1036 -13.28 -23.06 16.59
N ARG A 1037 -14.20 -22.85 17.54
CA ARG A 1037 -13.92 -22.09 18.77
C ARG A 1037 -12.90 -22.78 19.66
N ASN A 1038 -12.78 -24.11 19.57
CA ASN A 1038 -11.64 -24.85 20.07
C ASN A 1038 -10.77 -25.31 18.87
N PRO A 1039 -9.76 -24.53 18.47
CA PRO A 1039 -8.95 -24.80 17.28
C PRO A 1039 -8.14 -26.10 17.38
N SER A 1040 -7.88 -26.59 18.60
CA SER A 1040 -7.21 -27.87 18.82
C SER A 1040 -8.11 -29.10 18.69
N ASN A 1041 -9.43 -28.89 18.69
CA ASN A 1041 -10.41 -29.95 18.54
C ASN A 1041 -11.63 -29.42 17.75
N PRO A 1042 -11.44 -29.11 16.46
CA PRO A 1042 -12.52 -28.70 15.58
C PRO A 1042 -13.51 -29.85 15.39
N THR A 1043 -14.81 -29.55 15.37
CA THR A 1043 -15.85 -30.59 15.29
C THR A 1043 -16.97 -30.23 14.33
N ILE A 1044 -17.40 -31.18 13.51
CA ILE A 1044 -18.61 -31.02 12.68
C ILE A 1044 -19.83 -30.95 13.60
N VAL A 1045 -20.57 -29.86 13.51
CA VAL A 1045 -21.77 -29.57 14.33
C VAL A 1045 -23.05 -29.47 13.50
N GLY A 1046 -22.93 -29.35 12.18
CA GLY A 1046 -24.05 -29.28 11.25
C GLY A 1046 -23.62 -29.57 9.83
N HIS A 1047 -24.60 -29.76 8.95
CA HIS A 1047 -24.39 -29.85 7.51
C HIS A 1047 -25.63 -29.31 6.79
N TYR A 1048 -25.47 -29.03 5.50
CA TYR A 1048 -26.58 -28.73 4.60
C TYR A 1048 -26.35 -29.44 3.26
N ASP A 1049 -27.34 -30.23 2.84
CA ASP A 1049 -27.32 -30.90 1.54
C ASP A 1049 -27.68 -29.89 0.45
N THR A 1050 -26.67 -29.41 -0.28
CA THR A 1050 -26.91 -28.61 -1.48
C THR A 1050 -27.47 -29.47 -2.61
N PRO A 1051 -28.27 -28.91 -3.54
CA PRO A 1051 -28.92 -29.74 -4.56
C PRO A 1051 -27.94 -30.34 -5.59
N GLY A 1052 -26.74 -29.80 -5.72
CA GLY A 1052 -25.60 -30.36 -6.44
C GLY A 1052 -24.30 -30.24 -5.62
N SER A 1053 -23.16 -30.11 -6.30
CA SER A 1053 -21.84 -30.09 -5.65
C SER A 1053 -21.40 -28.70 -5.24
N ALA A 1054 -21.37 -28.42 -3.93
CA ALA A 1054 -20.78 -27.20 -3.38
C ALA A 1054 -19.28 -27.09 -3.74
N PHE A 1055 -18.87 -25.95 -4.29
CA PHE A 1055 -17.51 -25.76 -4.81
C PHE A 1055 -16.79 -24.53 -4.28
N ALA A 1056 -17.50 -23.40 -4.15
CA ALA A 1056 -16.98 -22.17 -3.55
C ALA A 1056 -18.04 -21.57 -2.61
N VAL A 1057 -17.60 -20.84 -1.59
CA VAL A 1057 -18.50 -20.19 -0.63
C VAL A 1057 -18.03 -18.79 -0.28
N ASP A 1058 -18.97 -17.85 -0.24
CA ASP A 1058 -18.72 -16.51 0.28
C ASP A 1058 -19.85 -16.06 1.22
N ARG A 1059 -19.58 -15.08 2.08
CA ARG A 1059 -20.46 -14.66 3.17
C ARG A 1059 -20.67 -13.16 3.17
N LYS A 1060 -21.94 -12.76 3.35
CA LYS A 1060 -22.29 -11.39 3.72
C LYS A 1060 -23.26 -11.38 4.90
N GLY A 1061 -22.78 -10.91 6.05
CA GLY A 1061 -23.55 -10.85 7.28
C GLY A 1061 -24.04 -12.24 7.72
N ASP A 1062 -25.36 -12.41 7.78
CA ASP A 1062 -26.06 -13.64 8.15
C ASP A 1062 -26.44 -14.52 6.94
N PHE A 1063 -25.89 -14.26 5.75
CA PHE A 1063 -26.15 -15.05 4.56
C PHE A 1063 -24.85 -15.66 4.00
N LEU A 1064 -24.95 -16.93 3.64
CA LEU A 1064 -23.93 -17.70 2.93
C LEU A 1064 -24.36 -17.87 1.47
N TYR A 1065 -23.42 -17.70 0.56
CA TYR A 1065 -23.60 -17.75 -0.89
C TYR A 1065 -22.72 -18.90 -1.39
N VAL A 1066 -23.35 -19.98 -1.83
CA VAL A 1066 -22.66 -21.21 -2.23
C VAL A 1066 -22.74 -21.35 -3.74
N ALA A 1067 -21.59 -21.42 -4.39
CA ALA A 1067 -21.48 -21.81 -5.79
C ALA A 1067 -21.67 -23.33 -5.89
N ASP A 1068 -22.78 -23.74 -6.50
CA ASP A 1068 -23.10 -25.14 -6.75
C ASP A 1068 -22.96 -25.45 -8.25
N LEU A 1069 -22.10 -26.41 -8.57
CA LEU A 1069 -21.75 -26.75 -9.96
C LEU A 1069 -22.92 -27.29 -10.79
N GLU A 1070 -24.00 -27.74 -10.18
CA GLU A 1070 -25.15 -28.33 -10.89
C GLU A 1070 -26.45 -27.53 -10.66
N SER A 1071 -26.47 -26.64 -9.67
CA SER A 1071 -27.68 -25.94 -9.22
C SER A 1071 -27.52 -24.41 -9.13
N GLY A 1072 -26.34 -23.88 -9.48
CA GLY A 1072 -26.03 -22.47 -9.47
C GLY A 1072 -25.86 -21.86 -8.08
N LEU A 1073 -26.13 -20.57 -7.93
CA LEU A 1073 -25.98 -19.90 -6.66
C LEU A 1073 -27.05 -20.37 -5.65
N GLN A 1074 -26.65 -20.97 -4.53
CA GLN A 1074 -27.51 -21.23 -3.39
C GLN A 1074 -27.27 -20.18 -2.31
N ILE A 1075 -28.35 -19.64 -1.74
CA ILE A 1075 -28.27 -18.63 -0.66
C ILE A 1075 -28.88 -19.23 0.60
N LEU A 1076 -28.09 -19.33 1.65
CA LEU A 1076 -28.49 -19.88 2.94
C LEU A 1076 -28.47 -18.79 4.02
N ASN A 1077 -29.48 -18.75 4.87
CA ASN A 1077 -29.46 -17.97 6.09
C ASN A 1077 -28.74 -18.76 7.19
N ILE A 1078 -27.74 -18.12 7.80
CA ILE A 1078 -26.88 -18.64 8.85
C ILE A 1078 -26.96 -17.76 10.13
N SER A 1079 -28.14 -17.19 10.39
CA SER A 1079 -28.42 -16.53 11.68
C SER A 1079 -28.42 -17.55 12.83
N ASP A 1080 -28.84 -18.79 12.58
CA ASP A 1080 -28.49 -19.96 13.40
C ASP A 1080 -27.27 -20.64 12.75
N PRO A 1081 -26.08 -20.56 13.36
CA PRO A 1081 -24.85 -20.99 12.71
C PRO A 1081 -24.78 -22.50 12.48
N ILE A 1082 -25.47 -23.32 13.29
CA ILE A 1082 -25.40 -24.79 13.20
C ILE A 1082 -26.51 -25.39 12.33
N ASN A 1083 -27.55 -24.61 12.03
CA ASN A 1083 -28.68 -25.04 11.20
C ASN A 1083 -28.88 -24.07 10.02
N PRO A 1084 -28.02 -24.12 8.98
CA PRO A 1084 -28.23 -23.33 7.77
C PRO A 1084 -29.60 -23.65 7.17
N ILE A 1085 -30.36 -22.60 6.79
CA ILE A 1085 -31.65 -22.75 6.12
C ILE A 1085 -31.63 -22.09 4.76
N TRP A 1086 -32.30 -22.70 3.79
CA TRP A 1086 -32.42 -22.13 2.45
C TRP A 1086 -33.17 -20.78 2.48
N ALA A 1087 -32.59 -19.77 1.84
CA ALA A 1087 -33.18 -18.44 1.69
C ALA A 1087 -33.57 -18.14 0.24
N GLY A 1088 -32.75 -18.54 -0.73
CA GLY A 1088 -32.97 -18.25 -2.15
C GLY A 1088 -31.97 -18.98 -3.05
N SER A 1089 -32.15 -18.87 -4.37
CA SER A 1089 -31.23 -19.44 -5.35
C SER A 1089 -31.27 -18.67 -6.67
N TYR A 1090 -30.19 -18.71 -7.44
CA TYR A 1090 -30.14 -18.14 -8.78
C TYR A 1090 -29.34 -19.01 -9.75
N GLY A 1091 -29.82 -19.07 -11.00
CA GLY A 1091 -28.99 -19.46 -12.14
C GLY A 1091 -28.84 -20.96 -12.36
N HIS A 1092 -27.69 -21.30 -12.91
CA HIS A 1092 -27.21 -22.61 -13.32
C HIS A 1092 -25.75 -22.75 -12.86
N ASN A 1093 -25.07 -23.85 -13.20
CA ASN A 1093 -23.65 -24.13 -12.90
C ASN A 1093 -22.80 -22.88 -12.64
N VAL A 1094 -22.41 -22.67 -11.38
CA VAL A 1094 -21.49 -21.63 -10.92
C VAL A 1094 -20.25 -22.29 -10.37
N TRP A 1095 -19.07 -21.86 -10.80
CA TRP A 1095 -17.79 -22.34 -10.31
C TRP A 1095 -17.32 -21.54 -9.10
N ASP A 1096 -17.49 -20.22 -9.12
CA ASP A 1096 -16.99 -19.34 -8.08
C ASP A 1096 -17.95 -18.18 -7.84
N VAL A 1097 -17.95 -17.67 -6.61
CA VAL A 1097 -18.80 -16.58 -6.16
C VAL A 1097 -18.01 -15.60 -5.32
N CYS A 1098 -18.04 -14.32 -5.71
CA CYS A 1098 -17.52 -13.22 -4.90
C CYS A 1098 -18.66 -12.25 -4.57
N VAL A 1099 -18.80 -11.87 -3.31
CA VAL A 1099 -19.86 -11.01 -2.80
C VAL A 1099 -19.29 -9.71 -2.29
N THR A 1100 -19.66 -8.60 -2.93
CA THR A 1100 -19.32 -7.26 -2.44
C THR A 1100 -20.51 -6.32 -2.53
N LYS A 1101 -20.62 -5.43 -1.55
CA LYS A 1101 -21.73 -4.46 -1.42
C LYS A 1101 -23.06 -5.21 -1.52
N ASN A 1102 -23.90 -4.95 -2.52
CA ASN A 1102 -25.22 -5.57 -2.69
C ASN A 1102 -25.27 -6.59 -3.84
N TYR A 1103 -24.13 -7.08 -4.31
CA TYR A 1103 -24.04 -7.91 -5.51
C TYR A 1103 -23.26 -9.20 -5.25
N ALA A 1104 -23.71 -10.29 -5.84
CA ALA A 1104 -22.95 -11.52 -6.02
C ALA A 1104 -22.46 -11.58 -7.48
N TYR A 1105 -21.17 -11.76 -7.65
CA TYR A 1105 -20.48 -11.89 -8.93
C TYR A 1105 -20.13 -13.36 -9.12
N LEU A 1106 -20.61 -13.96 -10.20
CA LEU A 1106 -20.56 -15.40 -10.42
C LEU A 1106 -19.68 -15.71 -11.63
N ALA A 1107 -18.74 -16.63 -11.45
CA ALA A 1107 -18.01 -17.26 -12.54
C ALA A 1107 -18.85 -18.45 -13.05
N SER A 1108 -19.60 -18.23 -14.13
CA SER A 1108 -20.66 -19.14 -14.59
C SER A 1108 -20.23 -20.00 -15.79
N GLY A 1109 -18.94 -20.38 -15.87
CA GLY A 1109 -18.40 -21.18 -16.96
C GLY A 1109 -18.54 -20.48 -18.31
N LYS A 1110 -19.18 -21.14 -19.29
CA LYS A 1110 -19.34 -20.62 -20.66
C LYS A 1110 -20.28 -19.42 -20.79
N THR A 1111 -20.96 -19.03 -19.72
CA THR A 1111 -21.77 -17.80 -19.70
C THR A 1111 -20.90 -16.57 -19.38
N GLY A 1112 -19.68 -16.79 -18.87
CA GLY A 1112 -18.80 -15.74 -18.39
C GLY A 1112 -19.18 -15.22 -17.00
N LEU A 1113 -19.12 -13.90 -16.82
CA LEU A 1113 -19.44 -13.22 -15.58
C LEU A 1113 -20.94 -12.91 -15.49
N GLU A 1114 -21.60 -13.35 -14.42
CA GLU A 1114 -22.97 -12.92 -14.08
C GLU A 1114 -22.99 -12.06 -12.81
N ILE A 1115 -23.80 -11.01 -12.79
CA ILE A 1115 -23.92 -10.07 -11.67
C ILE A 1115 -25.35 -10.08 -11.14
N VAL A 1116 -25.50 -10.52 -9.90
CA VAL A 1116 -26.79 -10.77 -9.25
C VAL A 1116 -26.98 -9.78 -8.10
N ASP A 1117 -28.07 -9.01 -8.13
CA ASP A 1117 -28.51 -8.19 -7.00
C ASP A 1117 -29.04 -9.09 -5.88
N ILE A 1118 -28.38 -9.00 -4.73
CA ILE A 1118 -28.65 -9.74 -3.50
C ILE A 1118 -29.08 -8.81 -2.36
N SER A 1119 -29.51 -7.59 -2.66
CA SER A 1119 -30.11 -6.67 -1.68
C SER A 1119 -31.33 -7.28 -0.98
N ASN A 1120 -32.03 -8.19 -1.68
CA ASN A 1120 -32.97 -9.14 -1.09
C ASN A 1120 -32.48 -10.59 -1.31
N PRO A 1121 -31.78 -11.20 -0.34
CA PRO A 1121 -31.23 -12.55 -0.46
C PRO A 1121 -32.27 -13.65 -0.73
N THR A 1122 -33.56 -13.40 -0.42
CA THR A 1122 -34.66 -14.35 -0.68
C THR A 1122 -35.20 -14.28 -2.11
N ASN A 1123 -34.83 -13.25 -2.86
CA ASN A 1123 -35.22 -13.04 -4.24
C ASN A 1123 -34.05 -12.41 -5.01
N PRO A 1124 -32.98 -13.19 -5.25
CA PRO A 1124 -31.84 -12.72 -6.03
C PRO A 1124 -32.25 -12.46 -7.49
N VAL A 1125 -31.69 -11.40 -8.09
CA VAL A 1125 -32.06 -10.97 -9.46
C VAL A 1125 -30.81 -10.72 -10.30
N LEU A 1126 -30.69 -11.36 -11.46
CA LEU A 1126 -29.67 -11.00 -12.45
C LEU A 1126 -29.88 -9.55 -12.92
N ILE A 1127 -28.86 -8.72 -12.81
CA ILE A 1127 -28.89 -7.32 -13.26
C ILE A 1127 -27.93 -7.03 -14.41
N GLY A 1128 -26.88 -7.83 -14.57
CA GLY A 1128 -25.89 -7.68 -15.63
C GLY A 1128 -25.13 -8.98 -15.89
N CYS A 1129 -24.56 -9.11 -17.07
CA CYS A 1129 -23.70 -10.21 -17.45
C CYS A 1129 -22.69 -9.76 -18.50
N TYR A 1130 -21.56 -10.44 -18.55
CA TYR A 1130 -20.52 -10.24 -19.56
C TYR A 1130 -19.99 -11.59 -20.02
N ASP A 1131 -20.14 -11.88 -21.31
CA ASP A 1131 -19.68 -13.12 -21.93
C ASP A 1131 -18.17 -13.07 -22.13
N THR A 1132 -17.44 -13.95 -21.43
CA THR A 1132 -16.00 -14.13 -21.58
C THR A 1132 -15.74 -15.26 -22.59
N PRO A 1133 -14.72 -15.17 -23.46
CA PRO A 1133 -14.56 -16.09 -24.60
C PRO A 1133 -14.34 -17.56 -24.21
N GLY A 1134 -13.81 -17.83 -23.02
CA GLY A 1134 -13.46 -19.13 -22.48
C GLY A 1134 -14.50 -19.67 -21.50
N ALA A 1135 -14.04 -20.25 -20.39
CA ALA A 1135 -14.89 -20.70 -19.31
C ALA A 1135 -14.49 -19.97 -18.03
N ALA A 1136 -15.38 -19.10 -17.52
CA ALA A 1136 -15.17 -18.41 -16.26
C ALA A 1136 -15.20 -19.41 -15.10
N ILE A 1137 -14.05 -19.59 -14.45
CA ILE A 1137 -13.86 -20.53 -13.34
C ILE A 1137 -13.67 -19.79 -12.01
N GLY A 1138 -12.94 -18.67 -12.02
CA GLY A 1138 -12.68 -17.87 -10.82
C GLY A 1138 -13.04 -16.40 -11.01
N VAL A 1139 -13.51 -15.74 -9.95
CA VAL A 1139 -13.82 -14.30 -9.97
C VAL A 1139 -13.41 -13.61 -8.67
N THR A 1140 -12.75 -12.46 -8.79
CA THR A 1140 -12.45 -11.59 -7.65
C THR A 1140 -12.74 -10.13 -8.00
N ILE A 1141 -13.10 -9.34 -7.00
CA ILE A 1141 -13.54 -7.96 -7.16
C ILE A 1141 -12.62 -7.02 -6.40
N ASP A 1142 -12.04 -6.04 -7.10
CA ASP A 1142 -11.32 -4.92 -6.48
C ASP A 1142 -11.91 -3.59 -6.97
N ASP A 1143 -12.47 -2.83 -6.02
CA ASP A 1143 -13.24 -1.60 -6.19
C ASP A 1143 -14.28 -1.60 -7.34
N ALA A 1144 -13.87 -1.13 -8.53
CA ALA A 1144 -14.71 -0.93 -9.71
C ALA A 1144 -14.47 -1.99 -10.79
N TYR A 1145 -13.60 -2.97 -10.56
CA TYR A 1145 -13.24 -4.00 -11.54
C TYR A 1145 -13.56 -5.41 -11.03
N ALA A 1146 -14.11 -6.22 -11.92
CA ALA A 1146 -14.16 -7.66 -11.79
C ALA A 1146 -13.02 -8.27 -12.60
N PHE A 1147 -12.21 -9.10 -11.95
CA PHE A 1147 -11.17 -9.89 -12.56
C PHE A 1147 -11.65 -11.33 -12.65
N VAL A 1148 -11.60 -11.90 -13.85
CA VAL A 1148 -12.15 -13.23 -14.14
C VAL A 1148 -11.05 -14.11 -14.70
N ALA A 1149 -10.82 -15.27 -14.06
CA ALA A 1149 -10.03 -16.36 -14.62
C ALA A 1149 -10.91 -17.18 -15.57
N ASP A 1150 -10.63 -17.10 -16.86
CA ASP A 1150 -11.50 -17.57 -17.94
C ASP A 1150 -10.94 -18.82 -18.67
N GLY A 1151 -10.32 -19.73 -17.92
CA GLY A 1151 -9.77 -20.98 -18.47
C GLY A 1151 -8.74 -20.71 -19.57
N GLU A 1152 -9.01 -21.20 -20.78
CA GLU A 1152 -8.14 -21.08 -21.96
C GLU A 1152 -7.90 -19.62 -22.42
N SER A 1153 -8.72 -18.65 -21.99
CA SER A 1153 -8.59 -17.24 -22.38
C SER A 1153 -7.79 -16.39 -21.38
N GLY A 1154 -7.33 -16.97 -20.27
CA GLY A 1154 -6.53 -16.27 -19.27
C GLY A 1154 -7.33 -15.29 -18.40
N LEU A 1155 -6.80 -14.08 -18.21
CA LEU A 1155 -7.40 -13.02 -17.40
C LEU A 1155 -8.31 -12.11 -18.22
N HIS A 1156 -9.53 -11.90 -17.76
CA HIS A 1156 -10.41 -10.84 -18.24
C HIS A 1156 -10.67 -9.77 -17.17
N ILE A 1157 -10.57 -8.50 -17.55
CA ILE A 1157 -10.80 -7.34 -16.67
C ILE A 1157 -12.04 -6.59 -17.14
N ILE A 1158 -13.01 -6.47 -16.26
CA ILE A 1158 -14.35 -5.95 -16.56
C ILE A 1158 -14.67 -4.80 -15.59
N ASP A 1159 -14.99 -3.62 -16.11
CA ASP A 1159 -15.50 -2.47 -15.35
C ASP A 1159 -16.94 -2.74 -14.92
N ILE A 1160 -17.15 -2.75 -13.61
CA ILE A 1160 -18.42 -2.98 -12.93
C ILE A 1160 -18.90 -1.75 -12.16
N SER A 1161 -18.36 -0.56 -12.44
CA SER A 1161 -18.84 0.72 -11.90
C SER A 1161 -20.34 0.94 -12.14
N ASN A 1162 -20.86 0.37 -13.24
CA ASN A 1162 -22.28 0.13 -13.46
C ASN A 1162 -22.57 -1.39 -13.53
N PRO A 1163 -22.97 -2.03 -12.42
CA PRO A 1163 -23.24 -3.47 -12.36
C PRO A 1163 -24.32 -3.98 -13.32
N SER A 1164 -25.20 -3.09 -13.80
CA SER A 1164 -26.23 -3.45 -14.78
C SER A 1164 -25.75 -3.41 -16.24
N ASN A 1165 -24.56 -2.86 -16.48
CA ASN A 1165 -23.93 -2.76 -17.79
C ASN A 1165 -22.40 -2.92 -17.63
N PRO A 1166 -21.92 -4.13 -17.29
CA PRO A 1166 -20.50 -4.40 -17.20
C PRO A 1166 -19.81 -4.18 -18.55
N MET A 1167 -18.59 -3.64 -18.53
CA MET A 1167 -17.85 -3.28 -19.74
C MET A 1167 -16.46 -3.89 -19.76
N TYR A 1168 -16.03 -4.38 -20.91
CA TYR A 1168 -14.64 -4.81 -21.12
C TYR A 1168 -13.65 -3.67 -20.91
N VAL A 1169 -12.53 -3.96 -20.25
CA VAL A 1169 -11.42 -3.02 -20.03
C VAL A 1169 -10.14 -3.54 -20.66
N GLY A 1170 -9.76 -4.78 -20.36
CA GLY A 1170 -8.52 -5.39 -20.80
C GLY A 1170 -8.51 -6.90 -20.60
N GLN A 1171 -7.46 -7.56 -21.12
CA GLN A 1171 -7.22 -8.99 -20.92
C GLN A 1171 -5.73 -9.28 -20.91
N TYR A 1172 -5.35 -10.41 -20.33
CA TYR A 1172 -4.02 -10.98 -20.43
C TYR A 1172 -4.11 -12.48 -20.71
N ASP A 1173 -3.59 -12.92 -21.86
CA ASP A 1173 -3.59 -14.32 -22.25
C ASP A 1173 -2.49 -15.06 -21.45
N THR A 1174 -2.90 -15.90 -20.52
CA THR A 1174 -1.99 -16.70 -19.70
C THR A 1174 -1.51 -17.95 -20.47
N PRO A 1175 -0.28 -18.46 -20.24
CA PRO A 1175 0.27 -19.59 -21.01
C PRO A 1175 -0.44 -20.94 -20.81
N GLY A 1176 -1.19 -21.12 -19.72
CA GLY A 1176 -2.01 -22.29 -19.40
C GLY A 1176 -3.45 -21.90 -19.04
N GLN A 1177 -4.24 -22.86 -18.55
CA GLN A 1177 -5.64 -22.63 -18.21
C GLN A 1177 -5.78 -21.91 -16.87
N ALA A 1178 -6.28 -20.67 -16.90
CA ALA A 1178 -6.53 -19.87 -15.71
C ALA A 1178 -7.67 -20.48 -14.86
N PHE A 1179 -7.39 -20.76 -13.59
CA PHE A 1179 -8.31 -21.50 -12.72
C PHE A 1179 -8.82 -20.66 -11.53
N ARG A 1180 -7.92 -20.18 -10.67
CA ARG A 1180 -8.27 -19.34 -9.50
C ARG A 1180 -7.59 -18.00 -9.58
N ILE A 1181 -8.22 -17.04 -8.93
CA ILE A 1181 -7.84 -15.65 -9.04
C ILE A 1181 -7.94 -14.94 -7.70
N TYR A 1182 -6.96 -14.11 -7.42
CA TYR A 1182 -6.95 -13.23 -6.26
C TYR A 1182 -6.37 -11.88 -6.68
N ALA A 1183 -6.98 -10.78 -6.25
CA ALA A 1183 -6.53 -9.44 -6.55
C ALA A 1183 -6.10 -8.73 -5.27
N CYS A 1184 -4.93 -8.11 -5.30
CA CYS A 1184 -4.42 -7.30 -4.20
C CYS A 1184 -3.32 -6.34 -4.71
N ASN A 1185 -3.37 -5.08 -4.26
CA ASN A 1185 -2.29 -4.09 -4.44
C ASN A 1185 -1.88 -3.78 -5.89
N ASP A 1186 -2.84 -3.57 -6.79
CA ASP A 1186 -2.62 -3.42 -8.24
C ASP A 1186 -2.09 -4.69 -8.93
N TYR A 1187 -2.09 -5.85 -8.26
CA TYR A 1187 -1.71 -7.13 -8.85
C TYR A 1187 -2.85 -8.13 -8.81
N VAL A 1188 -2.90 -8.97 -9.84
CA VAL A 1188 -3.79 -10.12 -9.94
C VAL A 1188 -2.94 -11.38 -10.01
N TYR A 1189 -3.24 -12.30 -9.12
CA TYR A 1189 -2.59 -13.59 -8.99
C TYR A 1189 -3.50 -14.65 -9.61
N ILE A 1190 -2.98 -15.40 -10.58
CA ILE A 1190 -3.75 -16.41 -11.31
C ILE A 1190 -3.05 -17.74 -11.21
N SER A 1191 -3.76 -18.74 -10.70
CA SER A 1191 -3.30 -20.12 -10.80
C SER A 1191 -3.61 -20.67 -12.19
N GLU A 1192 -2.63 -21.38 -12.74
CA GLU A 1192 -2.75 -22.05 -14.02
C GLU A 1192 -2.55 -23.56 -13.92
N ILE A 1193 -3.25 -24.26 -14.81
CA ILE A 1193 -3.12 -25.70 -15.01
C ILE A 1193 -2.55 -25.94 -16.41
N ASP A 1194 -1.54 -26.81 -16.53
CA ASP A 1194 -0.95 -27.17 -17.83
C ASP A 1194 -1.89 -28.08 -18.66
N ASP A 1195 -1.92 -27.88 -19.97
CA ASP A 1195 -2.70 -28.73 -20.91
C ASP A 1195 -2.09 -30.14 -21.09
N LEU A 1196 -0.98 -30.45 -20.42
CA LEU A 1196 -0.16 -31.65 -20.63
C LEU A 1196 -0.40 -32.74 -19.58
N GLY A 1197 -1.26 -32.48 -18.59
CA GLY A 1197 -1.64 -33.47 -17.58
C GLY A 1197 -0.53 -33.75 -16.57
N HIS A 1198 0.41 -32.82 -16.36
CA HIS A 1198 1.36 -32.92 -15.27
C HIS A 1198 0.75 -32.28 -14.01
N LYS A 1199 0.96 -32.89 -12.84
CA LYS A 1199 0.57 -32.32 -11.53
C LYS A 1199 1.34 -31.02 -11.14
N LYS A 1200 1.86 -30.25 -12.11
CA LYS A 1200 2.53 -28.95 -11.89
C LYS A 1200 1.64 -27.84 -12.40
N GLY A 1201 1.62 -26.71 -11.69
CA GLY A 1201 0.98 -25.50 -12.16
C GLY A 1201 1.91 -24.30 -12.08
N THR A 1202 1.40 -23.16 -12.50
CA THR A 1202 2.10 -21.88 -12.45
C THR A 1202 1.21 -20.86 -11.76
N LEU A 1203 1.84 -19.95 -11.02
CA LEU A 1203 1.21 -18.75 -10.49
C LEU A 1203 1.68 -17.58 -11.35
N GLN A 1204 0.77 -16.99 -12.12
CA GLN A 1204 1.02 -15.76 -12.86
C GLN A 1204 0.71 -14.57 -11.96
N VAL A 1205 1.64 -13.63 -11.88
CA VAL A 1205 1.46 -12.35 -11.20
C VAL A 1205 1.37 -11.26 -12.25
N ILE A 1206 0.19 -10.67 -12.38
CA ILE A 1206 -0.12 -9.72 -13.44
C ILE A 1206 -0.30 -8.35 -12.80
N ASP A 1207 0.52 -7.38 -13.21
CA ASP A 1207 0.36 -5.96 -12.88
C ASP A 1207 -0.86 -5.42 -13.64
N VAL A 1208 -1.84 -4.94 -12.88
CA VAL A 1208 -3.08 -4.33 -13.35
C VAL A 1208 -3.20 -2.87 -12.94
N SER A 1209 -2.09 -2.21 -12.60
CA SER A 1209 -2.04 -0.77 -12.32
C SER A 1209 -2.52 0.09 -13.50
N ASP A 1210 -2.38 -0.43 -14.73
CA ASP A 1210 -3.13 0.00 -15.91
C ASP A 1210 -4.04 -1.16 -16.39
N PRO A 1211 -5.31 -1.21 -15.95
CA PRO A 1211 -6.25 -2.27 -16.31
C PRO A 1211 -6.50 -2.44 -17.81
N GLN A 1212 -6.21 -1.42 -18.63
CA GLN A 1212 -6.34 -1.51 -20.08
C GLN A 1212 -5.15 -2.21 -20.75
N ASN A 1213 -4.01 -2.24 -20.08
CA ASN A 1213 -2.77 -2.82 -20.56
C ASN A 1213 -2.13 -3.69 -19.45
N PRO A 1214 -2.80 -4.76 -19.00
CA PRO A 1214 -2.25 -5.64 -17.97
C PRO A 1214 -0.95 -6.29 -18.46
N MET A 1215 0.03 -6.38 -17.57
CA MET A 1215 1.37 -6.88 -17.89
C MET A 1215 1.80 -7.97 -16.93
N LEU A 1216 2.46 -9.01 -17.44
CA LEU A 1216 3.12 -9.99 -16.58
C LEU A 1216 4.22 -9.30 -15.77
N ALA A 1217 4.06 -9.32 -14.45
CA ALA A 1217 5.11 -8.93 -13.53
C ALA A 1217 6.08 -10.10 -13.32
N GLU A 1218 5.53 -11.28 -13.00
CA GLU A 1218 6.31 -12.48 -12.70
C GLU A 1218 5.50 -13.76 -12.92
N SER A 1219 6.20 -14.87 -13.18
CA SER A 1219 5.63 -16.22 -13.22
C SER A 1219 6.40 -17.10 -12.25
N TYR A 1220 5.68 -17.79 -11.37
CA TYR A 1220 6.27 -18.70 -10.38
C TYR A 1220 5.82 -20.14 -10.64
N ASN A 1221 6.77 -21.07 -10.72
CA ASN A 1221 6.46 -22.49 -10.84
C ASN A 1221 6.09 -23.03 -9.45
N THR A 1222 4.92 -23.63 -9.34
CA THR A 1222 4.49 -24.25 -8.08
C THR A 1222 4.85 -25.73 -8.06
N PRO A 1223 5.25 -26.29 -6.90
CA PRO A 1223 5.55 -27.72 -6.76
C PRO A 1223 4.37 -28.62 -7.11
N GLY A 1224 3.14 -28.21 -6.77
CA GLY A 1224 1.88 -28.85 -7.14
C GLY A 1224 1.00 -27.94 -7.99
N MET A 1225 -0.17 -28.44 -8.41
CA MET A 1225 -1.19 -27.60 -9.06
C MET A 1225 -1.79 -26.63 -8.02
N PRO A 1226 -1.83 -25.29 -8.26
CA PRO A 1226 -2.39 -24.32 -7.33
C PRO A 1226 -3.92 -24.24 -7.45
N PHE A 1227 -4.63 -24.46 -6.33
CA PHE A 1227 -6.10 -24.55 -6.28
C PHE A 1227 -6.80 -23.42 -5.53
N ASN A 1228 -6.08 -22.69 -4.71
CA ASN A 1228 -6.62 -21.51 -4.04
C ASN A 1228 -5.49 -20.65 -3.51
N MET A 1229 -5.81 -19.39 -3.28
CA MET A 1229 -4.88 -18.47 -2.66
C MET A 1229 -5.64 -17.40 -1.91
N THR A 1230 -5.04 -16.96 -0.80
CA THR A 1230 -5.55 -15.84 -0.03
C THR A 1230 -4.37 -14.96 0.38
N GLY A 1231 -4.59 -13.65 0.40
CA GLY A 1231 -3.58 -12.67 0.76
C GLY A 1231 -3.85 -12.06 2.12
N ILE A 1232 -2.77 -11.71 2.81
CA ILE A 1232 -2.76 -10.93 4.04
C ILE A 1232 -1.52 -10.04 4.05
N TYR A 1233 -1.71 -8.72 4.06
CA TYR A 1233 -0.64 -7.74 3.81
C TYR A 1233 0.07 -8.02 2.46
N SER A 1234 1.40 -8.11 2.46
CA SER A 1234 2.20 -8.52 1.30
C SER A 1234 2.45 -10.04 1.24
N LEU A 1235 1.80 -10.83 2.09
CA LEU A 1235 1.92 -12.29 2.08
C LEU A 1235 0.78 -12.93 1.29
N ILE A 1236 1.12 -13.99 0.56
CA ILE A 1236 0.18 -14.82 -0.17
C ILE A 1236 0.31 -16.24 0.33
N TYR A 1237 -0.79 -16.78 0.83
CA TYR A 1237 -0.92 -18.17 1.17
C TYR A 1237 -1.48 -18.89 -0.04
N LEU A 1238 -0.67 -19.78 -0.60
CA LEU A 1238 -0.99 -20.53 -1.79
C LEU A 1238 -1.22 -21.99 -1.40
N ALA A 1239 -2.45 -22.45 -1.58
CA ALA A 1239 -2.81 -23.85 -1.46
C ALA A 1239 -2.56 -24.52 -2.83
N ASP A 1240 -1.56 -25.39 -2.88
CA ASP A 1240 -1.32 -26.26 -4.03
C ASP A 1240 -1.44 -27.74 -3.63
N PHE A 1241 -1.56 -28.63 -4.61
CA PHE A 1241 -1.69 -30.07 -4.35
C PHE A 1241 -0.59 -30.66 -3.49
N ALA A 1242 0.58 -30.03 -3.42
CA ALA A 1242 1.72 -30.56 -2.71
C ALA A 1242 1.91 -29.92 -1.33
N SER A 1243 1.38 -28.72 -1.10
CA SER A 1243 1.68 -27.89 0.05
C SER A 1243 0.78 -26.68 0.25
N LEU A 1244 0.84 -26.15 1.48
CA LEU A 1244 0.49 -24.77 1.77
C LEU A 1244 1.76 -23.92 1.79
N MET A 1245 1.94 -23.07 0.78
CA MET A 1245 3.09 -22.17 0.63
C MET A 1245 2.77 -20.76 1.11
N ILE A 1246 3.78 -20.05 1.60
CA ILE A 1246 3.73 -18.65 1.99
C ILE A 1246 4.74 -17.91 1.15
N MET A 1247 4.24 -16.99 0.33
CA MET A 1247 5.01 -16.15 -0.57
C MET A 1247 4.94 -14.70 -0.08
N HIS A 1248 5.99 -13.92 -0.30
CA HIS A 1248 6.03 -12.48 -0.01
C HIS A 1248 6.28 -11.69 -1.28
N PHE A 1249 5.47 -10.66 -1.50
CA PHE A 1249 5.52 -9.81 -2.68
C PHE A 1249 6.51 -8.64 -2.54
#